data_AF-X8JJ68-F1
#
_entry.id   AF-X8JJ68-F1
#
_cell.length_a   1.000
_cell.length_b   1.000
_cell.length_c   1.000
_cell.angle_alpha   90.00
_cell.angle_beta   90.00
_cell.angle_gamma   90.00
#
_symmetry.space_group_name_H-M   'P 1'
#
loop_
_entity.id
_entity.type
_entity.pdbx_description
1 polymer ?
#
loop_
_entity_poly.entity_id
_entity_poly.type
_entity_poly.pdbx_seq_one_letter_code
_entity_poly.pdbx_strand_id
1 'polypeptide(L)'
;MPKSSKKRKEKAADFSKAKLKLGKGKKAPSNEIDTSFKARSVALPNQTIRTEEQVIAQGVPTTRRRLTYDDLLVHLKHYSPGTRKDALQGLRELLGDHPELIIPNLGSLLDTVSKLIADDDHSVRKSLISFLEWVLEQVPAATLIPHAPPLLLFAAAALAHISAPVRADSVRVIGILLEKVPRAVVSGAGLRGAKEEGPGARILDGLLAALGVGDSRGVGSNQSLSDSTKYTLLATLSAFLQHALASASPILNPGNSIPTWFFASSFLSSTTFDSFVALLAPRESPTAQRNKRITKLNKGEFVAGPMNCDLDVLDTVATLDGDTLNKDSDPNPLVVLVSRIHPLLTATFLDNAPQLRLPTQTPVQSLELVLCVVELARFVYGALIRDGHANEETFDSLATFMAHMAPYFPFGEETLLTTIEPVNVKTREGFQTLNLDYAELVSLQISRAVPNDPGTRRSKRGSKPMADRKQVDKVASYVVRALRGEVGSPPGLPSALSLIAYTSLLPTIWALRSESGVIPTTMQYATSGFGAGNKAVKRAAVEFMGRIILINSDPRCAEIPSLDNADVKEWVLGLPRTAWEFGDKDLKGTEIVLLILLRMNQRKLYDNPTLDALRQRLIPFFIFDHAKRGTITGPWTKLPDHLQRLALDVMSSLCHGGGEDVGELTSVVDRAVAQTTLAEYWMHLRPLNI
;
A
#
# COMPACT_ATOMS: atom_id res chain seq x y z
N MET A 1 -40.51 110.88 -33.94
CA MET A 1 -39.27 110.27 -33.38
C MET A 1 -39.65 109.28 -32.26
N PRO A 2 -38.91 108.20 -31.94
CA PRO A 2 -38.35 107.12 -32.75
C PRO A 2 -38.93 105.75 -32.27
N LYS A 3 -39.86 105.14 -33.01
CA LYS A 3 -40.40 103.77 -32.73
C LYS A 3 -40.46 102.86 -33.98
N SER A 4 -39.66 103.16 -35.01
CA SER A 4 -39.72 102.46 -36.31
C SER A 4 -38.62 101.40 -36.51
N SER A 5 -37.43 101.53 -35.92
CA SER A 5 -36.33 100.59 -36.19
C SER A 5 -36.44 99.24 -35.45
N LYS A 6 -37.04 99.20 -34.26
CA LYS A 6 -37.21 97.98 -33.46
C LYS A 6 -38.19 96.99 -34.11
N LYS A 7 -39.34 97.50 -34.58
CA LYS A 7 -40.38 96.71 -35.28
C LYS A 7 -39.90 96.17 -36.64
N ARG A 8 -38.95 96.86 -37.29
CA ARG A 8 -38.34 96.42 -38.56
C ARG A 8 -37.29 95.33 -38.35
N LYS A 9 -36.63 95.29 -37.19
CA LYS A 9 -35.63 94.27 -36.81
C LYS A 9 -36.30 92.97 -36.35
N GLU A 10 -37.45 93.05 -35.69
CA GLU A 10 -38.29 91.89 -35.36
C GLU A 10 -38.87 91.23 -36.62
N LYS A 11 -39.41 92.01 -37.58
CA LYS A 11 -39.88 91.47 -38.87
C LYS A 11 -38.77 90.93 -39.79
N ALA A 12 -37.52 91.35 -39.59
CA ALA A 12 -36.36 90.90 -40.37
C ALA A 12 -35.62 89.70 -39.73
N ALA A 13 -35.99 89.30 -38.52
CA ALA A 13 -35.38 88.16 -37.81
C ALA A 13 -36.00 86.80 -38.22
N ASP A 14 -37.27 86.79 -38.66
CA ASP A 14 -38.00 85.54 -38.92
C ASP A 14 -37.48 84.73 -40.12
N PHE A 15 -36.83 85.36 -41.09
CA PHE A 15 -36.24 84.65 -42.24
C PHE A 15 -34.81 85.14 -42.53
N SER A 16 -33.89 84.86 -41.60
CA SER A 16 -32.46 85.07 -41.84
C SER A 16 -31.86 83.91 -42.63
N LYS A 17 -31.64 84.10 -43.93
CA LYS A 17 -30.82 83.19 -44.73
C LYS A 17 -29.36 83.35 -44.33
N ALA A 18 -28.76 82.30 -43.77
CA ALA A 18 -27.33 82.31 -43.47
C ALA A 18 -26.52 82.58 -44.76
N LYS A 19 -25.56 83.52 -44.71
CA LYS A 19 -24.70 83.87 -45.85
C LYS A 19 -24.05 82.61 -46.44
N LEU A 20 -24.09 82.49 -47.76
CA LEU A 20 -23.48 81.42 -48.56
C LEU A 20 -21.99 81.31 -48.19
N LYS A 21 -21.61 80.30 -47.41
CA LYS A 21 -20.20 80.00 -47.12
C LYS A 21 -19.69 79.04 -48.19
N LEU A 22 -18.89 79.56 -49.12
CA LEU A 22 -18.28 78.79 -50.21
C LEU A 22 -17.44 77.64 -49.60
N GLY A 23 -17.65 76.40 -50.08
CA GLY A 23 -16.93 75.19 -49.63
C GLY A 23 -17.67 74.30 -48.61
N LYS A 24 -18.85 74.68 -48.09
CA LYS A 24 -19.72 73.78 -47.31
C LYS A 24 -20.91 73.34 -48.16
N GLY A 25 -21.25 72.05 -48.12
CA GLY A 25 -22.34 71.47 -48.92
C GLY A 25 -23.67 72.22 -48.79
N LYS A 26 -24.49 72.16 -49.84
CA LYS A 26 -25.78 72.87 -49.90
C LYS A 26 -26.61 72.55 -48.65
N LYS A 27 -26.93 73.58 -47.86
CA LYS A 27 -27.73 73.40 -46.65
C LYS A 27 -29.15 72.99 -47.05
N ALA A 28 -29.66 71.96 -46.38
CA ALA A 28 -31.06 71.56 -46.37
C ALA A 28 -31.99 72.79 -46.31
N PRO A 29 -33.02 72.90 -47.18
CA PRO A 29 -33.99 73.98 -47.11
C PRO A 29 -34.68 74.02 -45.74
N SER A 30 -35.09 75.21 -45.30
CA SER A 30 -35.56 75.45 -43.92
C SER A 30 -36.87 74.73 -43.55
N ASN A 31 -37.56 74.15 -44.54
CA ASN A 31 -38.77 73.35 -44.40
C ASN A 31 -38.50 71.84 -44.51
N GLU A 32 -37.25 71.42 -44.57
CA GLU A 32 -36.88 70.00 -44.59
C GLU A 32 -37.08 69.41 -43.18
N ILE A 33 -37.92 68.37 -43.11
CA ILE A 33 -38.11 67.57 -41.90
C ILE A 33 -37.08 66.44 -41.95
N ASP A 34 -36.11 66.48 -41.04
CA ASP A 34 -35.13 65.40 -40.91
C ASP A 34 -35.82 64.15 -40.34
N THR A 35 -36.03 63.15 -41.19
CA THR A 35 -36.63 61.87 -40.81
C THR A 35 -35.60 60.87 -40.27
N SER A 36 -34.35 61.29 -40.03
CA SER A 36 -33.35 60.43 -39.42
C SER A 36 -33.55 60.35 -37.92
N PHE A 37 -34.09 59.22 -37.46
CA PHE A 37 -34.13 58.87 -36.04
C PHE A 37 -33.30 57.61 -35.79
N LYS A 38 -32.67 57.54 -34.63
CA LYS A 38 -31.94 56.34 -34.18
C LYS A 38 -32.68 55.75 -32.98
N ALA A 39 -33.41 54.67 -33.21
CA ALA A 39 -33.95 53.85 -32.14
C ALA A 39 -32.88 52.86 -31.67
N ARG A 40 -32.61 52.80 -30.36
CA ARG A 40 -31.77 51.77 -29.74
C ARG A 40 -32.64 50.92 -28.83
N SER A 41 -32.52 49.60 -28.96
CA SER A 41 -33.18 48.66 -28.06
C SER A 41 -32.57 48.77 -26.66
N VAL A 42 -33.42 48.79 -25.63
CA VAL A 42 -32.99 48.68 -24.24
C VAL A 42 -32.96 47.19 -23.89
N ALA A 43 -31.76 46.62 -23.74
CA ALA A 43 -31.61 45.26 -23.22
C ALA A 43 -31.76 45.29 -21.70
N LEU A 44 -32.89 44.79 -21.19
CA LEU A 44 -33.08 44.58 -19.77
C LEU A 44 -32.35 43.29 -19.34
N PRO A 45 -31.67 43.27 -18.18
CA PRO A 45 -31.15 42.03 -17.62
C PRO A 45 -32.31 41.05 -17.39
N ASN A 46 -32.19 39.83 -17.90
CA ASN A 46 -33.19 38.79 -17.67
C ASN A 46 -33.26 38.52 -16.16
N GLN A 47 -34.34 38.94 -15.51
CA GLN A 47 -34.67 38.46 -14.17
C GLN A 47 -35.21 37.05 -14.34
N THR A 48 -34.51 36.05 -13.79
CA THR A 48 -34.81 34.62 -13.94
C THR A 48 -36.09 34.22 -13.22
N ILE A 49 -37.25 34.67 -13.70
CA ILE A 49 -38.55 34.12 -13.33
C ILE A 49 -38.82 32.98 -14.32
N ARG A 50 -38.15 31.84 -14.12
CA ARG A 50 -38.44 30.63 -14.90
C ARG A 50 -39.80 30.09 -14.45
N THR A 51 -40.80 30.19 -15.32
CA THR A 51 -42.10 29.53 -15.12
C THR A 51 -41.96 28.02 -15.29
N GLU A 52 -42.81 27.27 -14.60
CA GLU A 52 -42.84 25.80 -14.58
C GLU A 52 -42.92 25.20 -15.99
N GLU A 53 -43.67 25.86 -16.87
CA GLU A 53 -43.84 25.52 -18.28
C GLU A 53 -42.55 25.65 -19.10
N GLN A 54 -41.67 26.62 -18.80
CA GLN A 54 -40.44 26.85 -19.55
C GLN A 54 -39.33 25.85 -19.20
N VAL A 55 -39.28 25.42 -17.93
CA VAL A 55 -38.32 24.41 -17.46
C VAL A 55 -38.69 23.02 -17.98
N ILE A 56 -39.99 22.68 -17.94
CA ILE A 56 -40.52 21.42 -18.49
C ILE A 56 -40.35 21.38 -20.02
N ALA A 57 -40.56 22.50 -20.72
CA ALA A 57 -40.42 22.58 -22.18
C ALA A 57 -38.97 22.49 -22.68
N GLN A 58 -37.97 22.88 -21.87
CA GLN A 58 -36.56 22.79 -22.25
C GLN A 58 -35.90 21.46 -21.85
N GLY A 59 -36.54 20.65 -21.01
CA GLY A 59 -36.02 19.34 -20.59
C GLY A 59 -34.70 19.41 -19.80
N VAL A 60 -34.32 20.58 -19.28
CA VAL A 60 -33.07 20.77 -18.53
C VAL A 60 -33.29 20.35 -17.08
N PRO A 61 -32.46 19.44 -16.53
CA PRO A 61 -32.54 19.04 -15.13
C PRO A 61 -32.42 20.21 -14.15
N THR A 62 -33.31 20.27 -13.16
CA THR A 62 -33.32 21.31 -12.11
C THR A 62 -33.62 20.74 -10.75
N THR A 63 -33.11 21.41 -9.71
CA THR A 63 -33.46 21.12 -8.30
C THR A 63 -34.92 21.45 -7.98
N ARG A 64 -35.41 21.06 -6.80
CA ARG A 64 -36.72 21.47 -6.24
C ARG A 64 -36.91 22.99 -6.16
N ARG A 65 -35.80 23.74 -6.01
CA ARG A 65 -35.78 25.21 -6.03
C ARG A 65 -35.64 25.79 -7.45
N ARG A 66 -35.76 24.96 -8.49
CA ARG A 66 -35.73 25.32 -9.92
C ARG A 66 -34.39 25.93 -10.37
N LEU A 67 -33.30 25.58 -9.69
CA LEU A 67 -31.93 25.96 -10.06
C LEU A 67 -31.34 24.90 -10.98
N THR A 68 -30.72 25.32 -12.09
CA THR A 68 -29.94 24.44 -12.97
C THR A 68 -28.53 24.24 -12.43
N TYR A 69 -27.80 23.32 -13.05
CA TYR A 69 -26.38 23.09 -12.76
C TYR A 69 -25.54 24.38 -12.84
N ASP A 70 -25.71 25.18 -13.90
CA ASP A 70 -24.97 26.44 -14.08
C ASP A 70 -25.32 27.50 -13.04
N ASP A 71 -26.61 27.61 -12.67
CA ASP A 71 -27.05 28.54 -11.61
C ASP A 71 -26.36 28.18 -10.27
N LEU A 72 -26.26 26.88 -9.97
CA LEU A 72 -25.61 26.39 -8.76
C LEU A 72 -24.10 26.68 -8.76
N LEU A 73 -23.41 26.48 -9.89
CA LEU A 73 -21.98 26.81 -10.01
C LEU A 73 -21.70 28.31 -9.80
N VAL A 74 -22.62 29.19 -10.24
CA VAL A 74 -22.54 30.63 -9.97
C VAL A 74 -22.76 30.91 -8.48
N HIS A 75 -23.74 30.26 -7.86
CA HIS A 75 -24.02 30.43 -6.43
C HIS A 75 -22.88 29.97 -5.52
N LEU A 76 -22.05 29.01 -5.94
CA LEU A 76 -20.83 28.63 -5.22
C LEU A 76 -19.83 29.78 -5.09
N LYS A 77 -19.89 30.81 -5.94
CA LYS A 77 -19.00 31.99 -5.90
C LYS A 77 -19.63 33.19 -5.19
N HIS A 78 -20.82 33.03 -4.62
CA HIS A 78 -21.56 34.11 -3.99
C HIS A 78 -20.90 34.53 -2.66
N TYR A 79 -20.99 35.81 -2.30
CA TYR A 79 -20.39 36.33 -1.07
C TYR A 79 -21.02 35.77 0.22
N SER A 80 -22.32 35.43 0.19
CA SER A 80 -23.04 34.85 1.33
C SER A 80 -22.67 33.37 1.52
N PRO A 81 -22.17 32.96 2.70
CA PRO A 81 -21.83 31.57 2.99
C PRO A 81 -23.06 30.66 2.97
N GLY A 82 -24.22 31.16 3.40
CA GLY A 82 -25.48 30.41 3.33
C GLY A 82 -25.84 30.03 1.90
N THR A 83 -25.68 30.95 0.95
CA THR A 83 -25.93 30.69 -0.48
C THR A 83 -24.96 29.66 -1.05
N ARG A 84 -23.67 29.73 -0.70
CA ARG A 84 -22.65 28.75 -1.16
C ARG A 84 -22.95 27.35 -0.60
N LYS A 85 -23.30 27.26 0.68
CA LYS A 85 -23.68 26.00 1.33
C LYS A 85 -24.94 25.39 0.70
N ASP A 86 -26.00 26.18 0.52
CA ASP A 86 -27.23 25.73 -0.11
C ASP A 86 -26.98 25.28 -1.57
N ALA A 87 -26.06 25.94 -2.28
CA ALA A 87 -25.67 25.52 -3.63
C ALA A 87 -24.95 24.16 -3.65
N LEU A 88 -24.09 23.86 -2.68
CA LEU A 88 -23.48 22.52 -2.53
C LEU A 88 -24.55 21.44 -2.28
N GLN A 89 -25.55 21.76 -1.45
CA GLN A 89 -26.68 20.85 -1.22
C GLN A 89 -27.55 20.67 -2.47
N GLY A 90 -27.81 21.75 -3.19
CA GLY A 90 -28.52 21.72 -4.47
C GLY A 90 -27.78 20.92 -5.54
N LEU A 91 -26.44 21.00 -5.59
CA LEU A 91 -25.63 20.16 -6.49
C LEU A 91 -25.74 18.68 -6.12
N ARG A 92 -25.71 18.35 -4.82
CA ARG A 92 -25.88 16.97 -4.36
C ARG A 92 -27.27 16.42 -4.72
N GLU A 93 -28.32 17.23 -4.56
CA GLU A 93 -29.69 16.88 -4.95
C GLU A 93 -29.75 16.63 -6.47
N LEU A 94 -29.34 17.62 -7.28
CA LEU A 94 -29.45 17.56 -8.73
C LEU A 94 -28.66 16.38 -9.33
N LEU A 95 -27.42 16.20 -8.91
CA LEU A 95 -26.56 15.12 -9.42
C LEU A 95 -26.95 13.74 -8.85
N GLY A 96 -27.66 13.70 -7.72
CA GLY A 96 -28.25 12.48 -7.18
C GLY A 96 -29.45 12.01 -7.98
N ASP A 97 -30.30 12.94 -8.41
CA ASP A 97 -31.46 12.66 -9.25
C ASP A 97 -31.05 12.42 -10.72
N HIS A 98 -29.95 13.04 -11.18
CA HIS A 98 -29.42 12.94 -12.54
C HIS A 98 -27.92 12.58 -12.57
N PRO A 99 -27.53 11.34 -12.23
CA PRO A 99 -26.12 10.91 -12.20
C PRO A 99 -25.40 11.00 -13.56
N GLU A 100 -26.14 10.94 -14.66
CA GLU A 100 -25.64 11.08 -16.03
C GLU A 100 -24.92 12.42 -16.28
N LEU A 101 -25.21 13.44 -15.46
CA LEU A 101 -24.59 14.75 -15.55
C LEU A 101 -23.19 14.81 -14.93
N ILE A 102 -22.80 13.85 -14.09
CA ILE A 102 -21.56 13.91 -13.31
C ILE A 102 -20.32 13.85 -14.21
N ILE A 103 -20.19 12.80 -15.03
CA ILE A 103 -18.99 12.57 -15.84
C ILE A 103 -18.78 13.67 -16.89
N PRO A 104 -19.81 14.10 -17.67
CA PRO A 104 -19.63 15.17 -18.67
C PRO A 104 -19.23 16.51 -18.07
N ASN A 105 -19.71 16.82 -16.85
CA ASN A 105 -19.46 18.10 -16.20
C ASN A 105 -18.31 18.07 -15.17
N LEU A 106 -17.66 16.91 -14.98
CA LEU A 106 -16.71 16.66 -13.90
C LEU A 106 -15.60 17.70 -13.81
N GLY A 107 -15.03 18.10 -14.95
CA GLY A 107 -13.97 19.12 -14.99
C GLY A 107 -14.44 20.48 -14.45
N SER A 108 -15.61 20.96 -14.88
CA SER A 108 -16.19 22.23 -14.43
C SER A 108 -16.62 22.18 -12.95
N LEU A 109 -17.13 21.02 -12.52
CA LEU A 109 -17.55 20.77 -11.16
C LEU A 109 -16.36 20.85 -10.22
N LEU A 110 -15.33 20.04 -10.48
CA LEU A 110 -14.16 19.92 -9.62
C LEU A 110 -13.33 21.21 -9.58
N ASP A 111 -13.20 21.93 -10.70
CA ASP A 111 -12.54 23.25 -10.74
C ASP A 111 -13.27 24.32 -9.89
N THR A 112 -14.60 24.25 -9.83
CA THR A 112 -15.38 25.22 -9.05
C THR A 112 -15.35 24.89 -7.57
N VAL A 113 -15.58 23.62 -7.20
CA VAL A 113 -15.62 23.21 -5.80
C VAL A 113 -14.24 23.17 -5.15
N SER A 114 -13.16 22.97 -5.90
CA SER A 114 -11.79 23.00 -5.35
C SER A 114 -11.45 24.35 -4.70
N LYS A 115 -11.99 25.45 -5.23
CA LYS A 115 -11.78 26.81 -4.69
C LYS A 115 -12.40 26.99 -3.29
N LEU A 116 -13.42 26.18 -2.95
CA LEU A 116 -14.10 26.22 -1.65
C LEU A 116 -13.34 25.47 -0.54
N ILE A 117 -12.24 24.77 -0.86
CA ILE A 117 -11.43 24.08 0.15
C ILE A 117 -10.87 25.07 1.18
N ALA A 118 -10.51 26.27 0.71
CA ALA A 118 -10.00 27.37 1.53
C ALA A 118 -11.07 28.41 1.88
N ASP A 119 -12.37 28.07 1.85
CA ASP A 119 -13.45 28.99 2.20
C ASP A 119 -13.32 29.46 3.67
N ASP A 120 -13.59 30.73 3.94
CA ASP A 120 -13.49 31.29 5.29
C ASP A 120 -14.50 30.66 6.26
N ASP A 121 -15.69 30.29 5.76
CA ASP A 121 -16.79 29.79 6.59
C ASP A 121 -16.70 28.28 6.82
N HIS A 122 -16.71 27.88 8.10
CA HIS A 122 -16.63 26.47 8.48
C HIS A 122 -17.82 25.65 7.98
N SER A 123 -19.03 26.22 7.91
CA SER A 123 -20.22 25.49 7.48
C SER A 123 -20.18 25.15 5.99
N VAL A 124 -19.60 26.03 5.17
CA VAL A 124 -19.35 25.79 3.74
C VAL A 124 -18.31 24.69 3.57
N ARG A 125 -17.15 24.78 4.24
CA ARG A 125 -16.10 23.74 4.17
C ARG A 125 -16.60 22.37 4.61
N LYS A 126 -17.37 22.31 5.71
CA LYS A 126 -18.00 21.07 6.17
C LYS A 126 -18.96 20.48 5.13
N SER A 127 -19.77 21.33 4.49
CA SER A 127 -20.68 20.90 3.41
C SER A 127 -19.91 20.43 2.17
N LEU A 128 -18.79 21.07 1.85
CA LEU A 128 -17.91 20.68 0.74
C LEU A 128 -17.29 19.31 0.99
N ILE A 129 -16.75 19.05 2.17
CA ILE A 129 -16.16 17.75 2.52
C ILE A 129 -17.19 16.64 2.33
N SER A 130 -18.40 16.81 2.87
CA SER A 130 -19.48 15.82 2.69
C SER A 130 -19.91 15.66 1.23
N PHE A 131 -19.86 16.73 0.44
CA PHE A 131 -20.13 16.67 -1.00
C PHE A 131 -19.03 15.91 -1.74
N LEU A 132 -17.75 16.14 -1.42
CA LEU A 132 -16.61 15.46 -2.02
C LEU A 132 -16.59 13.95 -1.69
N GLU A 133 -16.86 13.59 -0.43
CA GLU A 133 -17.02 12.18 -0.01
C GLU A 133 -18.06 11.47 -0.90
N TRP A 134 -19.21 12.10 -1.11
CA TRP A 134 -20.30 11.54 -1.91
C TRP A 134 -20.02 11.52 -3.42
N VAL A 135 -19.56 12.63 -4.01
CA VAL A 135 -19.44 12.74 -5.48
C VAL A 135 -18.28 11.91 -6.02
N LEU A 136 -17.17 11.82 -5.27
CA LEU A 136 -16.00 11.06 -5.70
C LEU A 136 -16.21 9.54 -5.61
N GLU A 137 -17.19 9.07 -4.82
CA GLU A 137 -17.62 7.67 -4.82
C GLU A 137 -18.32 7.26 -6.12
N GLN A 138 -18.93 8.22 -6.83
CA GLN A 138 -19.66 7.96 -8.07
C GLN A 138 -18.76 7.96 -9.32
N VAL A 139 -17.48 8.32 -9.18
CA VAL A 139 -16.55 8.49 -10.31
C VAL A 139 -15.45 7.44 -10.25
N PRO A 140 -15.27 6.62 -11.32
CA PRO A 140 -14.14 5.70 -11.39
C PRO A 140 -12.79 6.42 -11.29
N ALA A 141 -11.84 5.85 -10.56
CA ALA A 141 -10.53 6.47 -10.31
C ALA A 141 -9.80 6.86 -11.62
N ALA A 142 -9.89 6.06 -12.67
CA ALA A 142 -9.28 6.34 -13.97
C ALA A 142 -9.80 7.63 -14.61
N THR A 143 -11.09 7.94 -14.43
CA THR A 143 -11.73 9.16 -14.93
C THR A 143 -11.44 10.36 -14.02
N LEU A 144 -11.25 10.13 -12.72
CA LEU A 144 -10.96 11.19 -11.75
C LEU A 144 -9.53 11.75 -11.89
N ILE A 145 -8.54 10.91 -12.21
CA ILE A 145 -7.11 11.29 -12.25
C ILE A 145 -6.84 12.55 -13.10
N PRO A 146 -7.33 12.70 -14.35
CA PRO A 146 -7.12 13.91 -15.15
C PRO A 146 -7.71 15.19 -14.54
N HIS A 147 -8.72 15.06 -13.67
CA HIS A 147 -9.43 16.17 -13.03
C HIS A 147 -8.99 16.42 -11.57
N ALA A 148 -8.06 15.61 -11.04
CA ALA A 148 -7.52 15.77 -9.69
C ALA A 148 -6.61 17.01 -9.48
N PRO A 149 -5.88 17.56 -10.49
CA PRO A 149 -4.92 18.64 -10.24
C PRO A 149 -5.46 19.88 -9.53
N PRO A 150 -6.66 20.42 -9.85
CA PRO A 150 -7.24 21.54 -9.09
C PRO A 150 -7.46 21.19 -7.62
N LEU A 151 -8.03 20.02 -7.31
CA LEU A 151 -8.26 19.58 -5.93
C LEU A 151 -6.94 19.48 -5.16
N LEU A 152 -5.91 18.88 -5.76
CA LEU A 152 -4.59 18.72 -5.15
C LEU A 152 -3.91 20.07 -4.91
N LEU A 153 -4.01 21.00 -5.87
CA LEU A 153 -3.45 22.34 -5.76
C LEU A 153 -4.09 23.14 -4.62
N PHE A 154 -5.43 23.20 -4.58
CA PHE A 154 -6.15 23.96 -3.56
C PHE A 154 -6.05 23.31 -2.18
N ALA A 155 -6.04 21.98 -2.08
CA ALA A 155 -5.79 21.27 -0.82
C ALA A 155 -4.36 21.53 -0.29
N ALA A 156 -3.34 21.42 -1.14
CA ALA A 156 -1.96 21.73 -0.76
C ALA A 156 -1.79 23.19 -0.33
N ALA A 157 -2.44 24.14 -1.02
CA ALA A 157 -2.45 25.54 -0.60
C ALA A 157 -3.15 25.74 0.75
N ALA A 158 -4.28 25.07 0.98
CA ALA A 158 -5.04 25.16 2.22
C ALA A 158 -4.31 24.54 3.43
N LEU A 159 -3.40 23.57 3.23
CA LEU A 159 -2.51 23.08 4.30
C LEU A 159 -1.56 24.16 4.81
N ALA A 160 -1.17 25.13 3.97
CA ALA A 160 -0.32 26.25 4.36
C ALA A 160 -1.12 27.50 4.77
N HIS A 161 -2.45 27.37 4.95
CA HIS A 161 -3.31 28.49 5.26
C HIS A 161 -3.08 29.03 6.68
N ILE A 162 -3.22 30.34 6.87
CA ILE A 162 -3.01 31.00 8.17
C ILE A 162 -3.99 30.51 9.26
N SER A 163 -5.22 30.16 8.85
CA SER A 163 -6.28 29.69 9.75
C SER A 163 -6.16 28.19 10.01
N ALA A 164 -5.95 27.81 11.28
CA ALA A 164 -5.80 26.41 11.68
C ALA A 164 -7.02 25.52 11.37
N PRO A 165 -8.28 25.99 11.55
CA PRO A 165 -9.45 25.23 11.11
C PRO A 165 -9.46 24.92 9.61
N VAL A 166 -8.98 25.84 8.77
CA VAL A 166 -8.88 25.61 7.30
C VAL A 166 -7.82 24.54 7.01
N ARG A 167 -6.66 24.60 7.70
CA ARG A 167 -5.64 23.55 7.58
C ARG A 167 -6.20 22.18 7.98
N ALA A 168 -6.88 22.10 9.11
CA ALA A 168 -7.49 20.86 9.61
C ALA A 168 -8.54 20.27 8.65
N ASP A 169 -9.40 21.12 8.08
CA ASP A 169 -10.39 20.71 7.07
C ASP A 169 -9.70 20.24 5.77
N SER A 170 -8.59 20.88 5.37
CA SER A 170 -7.79 20.45 4.20
C SER A 170 -7.18 19.05 4.38
N VAL A 171 -6.73 18.70 5.58
CA VAL A 171 -6.21 17.36 5.90
C VAL A 171 -7.27 16.30 5.61
N ARG A 172 -8.53 16.56 5.95
CA ARG A 172 -9.64 15.64 5.65
C ARG A 172 -9.87 15.49 4.14
N VAL A 173 -9.78 16.59 3.39
CA VAL A 173 -9.85 16.54 1.91
C VAL A 173 -8.72 15.70 1.33
N ILE A 174 -7.51 15.82 1.85
CA ILE A 174 -6.36 15.00 1.42
C ILE A 174 -6.57 13.53 1.77
N GLY A 175 -7.13 13.22 2.94
CA GLY A 175 -7.55 11.86 3.29
C GLY A 175 -8.48 11.25 2.25
N ILE A 176 -9.53 11.98 1.84
CA ILE A 176 -10.46 11.55 0.77
C ILE A 176 -9.71 11.32 -0.55
N LEU A 177 -8.79 12.21 -0.91
CA LEU A 177 -8.01 12.08 -2.15
C LEU A 177 -7.01 10.91 -2.11
N LEU A 178 -6.44 10.60 -0.94
CA LEU A 178 -5.58 9.42 -0.74
C LEU A 178 -6.36 8.12 -0.94
N GLU A 179 -7.62 8.07 -0.53
CA GLU A 179 -8.47 6.90 -0.75
C GLU A 179 -8.83 6.70 -2.23
N LYS A 180 -9.06 7.77 -2.99
CA LYS A 180 -9.54 7.70 -4.37
C LYS A 180 -8.44 7.70 -5.44
N VAL A 181 -7.40 8.52 -5.25
CA VAL A 181 -6.30 8.73 -6.21
C VAL A 181 -4.92 8.76 -5.53
N PRO A 182 -4.54 7.72 -4.74
CA PRO A 182 -3.36 7.73 -3.89
C PRO A 182 -2.07 8.07 -4.65
N ARG A 183 -1.89 7.49 -5.85
CA ARG A 183 -0.69 7.73 -6.67
C ARG A 183 -0.57 9.17 -7.16
N ALA A 184 -1.67 9.84 -7.47
CA ALA A 184 -1.65 11.24 -7.87
C ALA A 184 -1.30 12.17 -6.68
N VAL A 185 -1.76 11.82 -5.47
CA VAL A 185 -1.45 12.58 -4.24
C VAL A 185 0.03 12.50 -3.89
N VAL A 186 0.62 11.30 -3.93
CA VAL A 186 2.03 11.08 -3.54
C VAL A 186 3.03 11.35 -4.67
N SER A 187 2.56 11.62 -5.88
CA SER A 187 3.40 11.90 -7.05
C SER A 187 4.38 13.04 -6.74
N GLY A 188 5.66 12.82 -7.01
CA GLY A 188 6.70 13.81 -6.72
C GLY A 188 6.96 14.08 -5.23
N ALA A 189 6.66 13.14 -4.33
CA ALA A 189 7.04 13.24 -2.92
C ALA A 189 8.57 13.26 -2.69
N GLY A 190 9.37 12.85 -3.68
CA GLY A 190 10.84 12.96 -3.65
C GLY A 190 11.55 12.03 -2.66
N LEU A 191 10.82 11.17 -1.94
CA LEU A 191 11.39 10.32 -0.88
C LEU A 191 12.34 9.24 -1.41
N ARG A 192 12.08 8.65 -2.59
CA ARG A 192 12.92 7.57 -3.17
C ARG A 192 13.79 8.03 -4.35
N GLY A 193 14.16 9.31 -4.38
CA GLY A 193 15.09 9.86 -5.39
C GLY A 193 14.53 10.00 -6.81
N ALA A 194 13.33 9.50 -7.10
CA ALA A 194 12.65 9.77 -8.36
C ALA A 194 12.28 11.26 -8.43
N LYS A 195 12.95 12.01 -9.33
CA LYS A 195 12.64 13.41 -9.65
C LYS A 195 11.39 13.46 -10.54
N GLU A 196 10.26 13.12 -9.96
CA GLU A 196 8.96 13.34 -10.58
C GLU A 196 8.41 14.67 -10.10
N GLU A 197 7.93 15.50 -11.02
CA GLU A 197 7.17 16.68 -10.65
C GLU A 197 5.79 16.25 -10.15
N GLY A 198 5.34 16.82 -9.04
CA GLY A 198 4.02 16.52 -8.51
C GLY A 198 3.72 17.24 -7.21
N PRO A 199 2.47 17.15 -6.73
CA PRO A 199 2.03 17.84 -5.52
C PRO A 199 2.55 17.20 -4.23
N GLY A 200 3.10 15.98 -4.30
CA GLY A 200 3.46 15.15 -3.14
C GLY A 200 4.42 15.83 -2.17
N ALA A 201 5.49 16.47 -2.65
CA ALA A 201 6.44 17.16 -1.77
C ALA A 201 5.76 18.30 -0.98
N ARG A 202 4.94 19.11 -1.65
CA ARG A 202 4.21 20.22 -1.01
C ARG A 202 3.16 19.73 -0.01
N ILE A 203 2.49 18.62 -0.31
CA ILE A 203 1.53 17.99 0.59
C ILE A 203 2.25 17.44 1.83
N LEU A 204 3.38 16.73 1.64
CA LEU A 204 4.18 16.21 2.75
C LEU A 204 4.68 17.34 3.64
N ASP A 205 5.28 18.39 3.07
CA ASP A 205 5.75 19.54 3.83
C ASP A 205 4.60 20.25 4.57
N GLY A 206 3.43 20.38 3.93
CA GLY A 206 2.24 20.97 4.56
C GLY A 206 1.69 20.13 5.72
N LEU A 207 1.68 18.80 5.61
CA LEU A 207 1.29 17.89 6.68
C LEU A 207 2.28 17.95 7.85
N LEU A 208 3.58 17.96 7.56
CA LEU A 208 4.63 18.11 8.57
C LEU A 208 4.54 19.46 9.30
N ALA A 209 4.37 20.55 8.55
CA ALA A 209 4.20 21.89 9.11
C ALA A 209 2.94 21.98 10.01
N ALA A 210 1.83 21.36 9.60
CA ALA A 210 0.61 21.30 10.40
C ALA A 210 0.80 20.51 11.71
N LEU A 211 1.72 19.55 11.74
CA LEU A 211 2.15 18.82 12.95
C LEU A 211 3.25 19.54 13.75
N GLY A 212 3.71 20.72 13.30
CA GLY A 212 4.78 21.47 13.94
C GLY A 212 6.20 20.95 13.66
N VAL A 213 6.37 20.13 12.60
CA VAL A 213 7.65 19.55 12.19
C VAL A 213 8.23 20.33 11.00
N GLY A 214 9.34 21.06 11.22
CA GLY A 214 10.08 21.77 10.17
C GLY A 214 10.79 23.04 10.66
N ASP A 215 11.81 23.49 9.92
CA ASP A 215 12.60 24.70 10.23
C ASP A 215 11.85 26.00 9.89
N SER A 216 10.76 25.90 9.14
CA SER A 216 9.94 27.05 8.79
C SER A 216 9.19 27.50 10.04
N ARG A 217 9.65 28.62 10.62
CA ARG A 217 8.92 29.42 11.63
C ARG A 217 7.64 30.04 11.04
N GLY A 218 6.78 29.21 10.44
CA GLY A 218 5.54 29.60 9.77
C GLY A 218 4.32 29.20 10.59
N VAL A 219 3.39 30.15 10.70
CA VAL A 219 2.01 30.13 11.25
C VAL A 219 1.48 28.77 11.71
N GLY A 220 1.96 28.23 12.83
CA GLY A 220 1.46 26.95 13.35
C GLY A 220 2.19 26.40 14.58
N SER A 221 3.44 26.77 14.81
CA SER A 221 4.30 26.17 15.86
C SER A 221 3.81 26.33 17.31
N ASN A 222 2.82 27.20 17.56
CA ASN A 222 2.43 27.60 18.92
C ASN A 222 0.97 27.26 19.28
N GLN A 223 0.25 26.47 18.47
CA GLN A 223 -1.12 26.06 18.80
C GLN A 223 -1.14 24.62 19.30
N SER A 224 -1.58 24.44 20.54
CA SER A 224 -1.97 23.14 21.07
C SER A 224 -3.10 22.58 20.21
N LEU A 225 -2.80 21.55 19.42
CA LEU A 225 -3.78 20.84 18.61
C LEU A 225 -4.63 19.96 19.53
N SER A 226 -5.93 19.87 19.25
CA SER A 226 -6.75 18.85 19.91
C SER A 226 -6.28 17.44 19.52
N ASP A 227 -6.41 16.47 20.42
CA ASP A 227 -6.00 15.08 20.17
C ASP A 227 -6.69 14.50 18.92
N SER A 228 -7.95 14.86 18.67
CA SER A 228 -8.69 14.45 17.47
C SER A 228 -8.10 14.99 16.17
N THR A 229 -7.66 16.25 16.17
CA THR A 229 -7.01 16.89 15.01
C THR A 229 -5.62 16.31 14.80
N LYS A 230 -4.87 16.11 15.89
CA LYS A 230 -3.54 15.50 15.88
C LYS A 230 -3.60 14.06 15.34
N TYR A 231 -4.58 13.27 15.77
CA TYR A 231 -4.82 11.93 15.25
C TYR A 231 -5.12 11.96 13.75
N THR A 232 -6.05 12.82 13.31
CA THR A 232 -6.41 12.93 11.88
C THR A 232 -5.19 13.28 11.01
N LEU A 233 -4.35 14.20 11.48
CA LEU A 233 -3.09 14.57 10.82
C LEU A 233 -2.11 13.39 10.74
N LEU A 234 -1.84 12.71 11.86
CA LEU A 234 -0.93 11.56 11.90
C LEU A 234 -1.44 10.39 11.05
N ALA A 235 -2.74 10.11 11.08
CA ALA A 235 -3.37 9.07 10.25
C ALA A 235 -3.26 9.41 8.76
N THR A 236 -3.51 10.67 8.38
CA THR A 236 -3.36 11.13 6.99
C THR A 236 -1.90 11.06 6.53
N LEU A 237 -0.95 11.43 7.40
CA LEU A 237 0.48 11.29 7.13
C LEU A 237 0.90 9.81 6.99
N SER A 238 0.35 8.93 7.83
CA SER A 238 0.59 7.48 7.75
C SER A 238 0.14 6.92 6.41
N ALA A 239 -1.10 7.23 5.99
CA ALA A 239 -1.63 6.84 4.69
C ALA A 239 -0.82 7.41 3.52
N PHE A 240 -0.41 8.68 3.61
CA PHE A 240 0.46 9.31 2.61
C PHE A 240 1.79 8.56 2.47
N LEU A 241 2.48 8.30 3.60
CA LEU A 241 3.78 7.63 3.60
C LEU A 241 3.67 6.16 3.19
N GLN A 242 2.61 5.45 3.57
CA GLN A 242 2.34 4.09 3.10
C GLN A 242 2.33 4.04 1.57
N HIS A 243 1.66 4.98 0.91
CA HIS A 243 1.60 5.04 -0.55
C HIS A 243 2.88 5.59 -1.20
N ALA A 244 3.54 6.56 -0.58
CA ALA A 244 4.77 7.17 -1.09
C ALA A 244 5.98 6.22 -0.98
N LEU A 245 6.02 5.39 0.07
CA LEU A 245 7.10 4.42 0.34
C LEU A 245 6.79 3.03 -0.22
N ALA A 246 5.57 2.79 -0.72
CA ALA A 246 5.24 1.57 -1.43
C ALA A 246 6.13 1.45 -2.68
N SER A 247 6.96 0.40 -2.73
CA SER A 247 7.83 0.12 -3.87
C SER A 247 7.07 0.15 -5.19
N ALA A 248 7.63 0.82 -6.21
CA ALA A 248 7.07 0.96 -7.56
C ALA A 248 6.87 -0.40 -8.24
N SER A 249 7.53 -1.44 -7.75
CA SER A 249 7.08 -2.80 -7.92
C SER A 249 6.28 -3.18 -6.68
N PRO A 250 4.94 -3.24 -6.75
CA PRO A 250 4.39 -4.50 -6.30
C PRO A 250 5.15 -5.50 -7.18
N ILE A 251 6.09 -6.26 -6.61
CA ILE A 251 6.07 -7.65 -7.02
C ILE A 251 4.62 -7.98 -6.77
N LEU A 252 3.83 -7.97 -7.85
CA LEU A 252 2.47 -8.46 -7.89
C LEU A 252 2.64 -9.74 -7.13
N ASN A 253 2.28 -9.79 -5.84
CA ASN A 253 2.20 -11.03 -5.11
C ASN A 253 1.18 -11.76 -5.95
N PRO A 254 1.56 -12.73 -6.82
CA PRO A 254 0.63 -13.32 -7.75
C PRO A 254 -0.23 -14.25 -6.90
N GLY A 255 -1.21 -13.66 -6.23
CA GLY A 255 -2.04 -14.20 -5.17
C GLY A 255 -1.31 -14.88 -3.99
N ASN A 256 -1.45 -14.30 -2.81
CA ASN A 256 -1.33 -14.98 -1.50
C ASN A 256 0.02 -15.66 -1.17
N SER A 257 1.15 -15.21 -1.74
CA SER A 257 2.51 -15.58 -1.28
C SER A 257 2.94 -14.65 -0.14
N ILE A 258 3.79 -15.16 0.75
CA ILE A 258 4.33 -14.39 1.87
C ILE A 258 5.26 -13.25 1.42
N PRO A 259 5.38 -12.15 2.18
CA PRO A 259 6.43 -11.17 1.95
C PRO A 259 7.81 -11.83 2.00
N THR A 260 8.69 -11.50 1.06
CA THR A 260 10.05 -12.08 0.96
C THR A 260 11.17 -11.06 1.14
N TRP A 261 10.83 -9.77 1.22
CA TRP A 261 11.81 -8.68 1.22
C TRP A 261 12.87 -8.80 2.34
N PHE A 262 12.51 -9.37 3.48
CA PHE A 262 13.43 -9.53 4.63
C PHE A 262 14.51 -10.60 4.40
N PHE A 263 14.36 -11.46 3.38
CA PHE A 263 15.41 -12.38 2.95
C PHE A 263 16.46 -11.71 2.08
N ALA A 264 16.20 -10.50 1.54
CA ALA A 264 17.08 -9.87 0.55
C ALA A 264 18.51 -9.66 1.08
N SER A 265 18.67 -9.39 2.37
CA SER A 265 19.99 -9.20 3.02
C SER A 265 20.85 -10.46 3.05
N SER A 266 20.28 -11.66 2.83
CA SER A 266 21.05 -12.89 2.68
C SER A 266 21.76 -13.00 1.33
N PHE A 267 21.38 -12.19 0.35
CA PHE A 267 21.87 -12.27 -1.01
C PHE A 267 22.78 -11.07 -1.34
N LEU A 268 23.87 -11.34 -2.04
CA LEU A 268 24.81 -10.30 -2.48
C LEU A 268 24.27 -9.46 -3.65
N SER A 269 23.26 -9.94 -4.38
CA SER A 269 22.71 -9.29 -5.58
C SER A 269 21.18 -9.39 -5.62
N SER A 270 20.54 -8.34 -6.16
CA SER A 270 19.09 -8.36 -6.42
C SER A 270 18.69 -9.49 -7.38
N THR A 271 19.54 -9.82 -8.36
CA THR A 271 19.23 -10.87 -9.36
C THR A 271 19.20 -12.27 -8.75
N THR A 272 20.08 -12.54 -7.78
CA THR A 272 20.10 -13.83 -7.06
C THR A 272 18.93 -13.92 -6.10
N PHE A 273 18.56 -12.82 -5.45
CA PHE A 273 17.35 -12.72 -4.65
C PHE A 273 16.08 -12.95 -5.48
N ASP A 274 15.94 -12.33 -6.66
CA ASP A 274 14.79 -12.50 -7.54
C ASP A 274 14.66 -13.96 -8.03
N SER A 275 15.80 -14.56 -8.38
CA SER A 275 15.87 -15.98 -8.75
C SER A 275 15.45 -16.90 -7.60
N PHE A 276 15.83 -16.56 -6.36
CA PHE A 276 15.40 -17.26 -5.16
C PHE A 276 13.89 -17.11 -4.91
N VAL A 277 13.36 -15.90 -5.03
CA VAL A 277 11.91 -15.64 -4.87
C VAL A 277 11.11 -16.49 -5.85
N ALA A 278 11.60 -16.62 -7.09
CA ALA A 278 10.99 -17.41 -8.15
C ALA A 278 10.98 -18.94 -7.90
N LEU A 279 11.79 -19.48 -6.99
CA LEU A 279 11.87 -20.94 -6.76
C LEU A 279 10.55 -21.57 -6.35
N LEU A 280 9.75 -20.83 -5.58
CA LEU A 280 8.43 -21.24 -5.07
C LEU A 280 7.29 -20.41 -5.69
N ALA A 281 7.56 -19.62 -6.73
CA ALA A 281 6.52 -18.86 -7.41
C ALA A 281 5.62 -19.80 -8.23
N PRO A 282 4.30 -19.55 -8.28
CA PRO A 282 3.38 -20.36 -9.07
C PRO A 282 3.81 -20.42 -10.55
N ARG A 283 3.77 -21.62 -11.14
CA ARG A 283 4.00 -21.73 -12.59
C ARG A 283 2.78 -21.18 -13.33
N GLU A 284 2.91 -19.98 -13.89
CA GLU A 284 1.87 -19.45 -14.79
C GLU A 284 1.71 -20.38 -16.00
N SER A 285 0.46 -20.69 -16.37
CA SER A 285 0.19 -21.48 -17.57
C SER A 285 0.89 -20.89 -18.81
N PRO A 286 1.35 -21.72 -19.76
CA PRO A 286 1.99 -21.25 -20.99
C PRO A 286 1.14 -20.21 -21.75
N THR A 287 -0.19 -20.31 -21.65
CA THR A 287 -1.16 -19.38 -22.25
C THR A 287 -1.17 -18.01 -21.57
N ALA A 288 -1.08 -17.94 -20.24
CA ALA A 288 -0.95 -16.67 -19.51
C ALA A 288 0.41 -16.01 -19.77
N GLN A 289 1.47 -16.81 -19.85
CA GLN A 289 2.82 -16.35 -20.18
C GLN A 289 2.92 -15.88 -21.64
N ARG A 290 2.20 -16.53 -22.57
CA ARG A 290 2.04 -16.10 -23.96
C ARG A 290 1.23 -14.81 -24.06
N ASN A 291 0.16 -14.62 -23.28
CA ASN A 291 -0.62 -13.38 -23.29
C ASN A 291 0.11 -12.20 -22.64
N LYS A 292 0.92 -12.42 -21.61
CA LYS A 292 1.84 -11.42 -21.03
C LYS A 292 3.02 -11.11 -21.96
N ARG A 293 3.54 -12.12 -22.67
CA ARG A 293 4.53 -11.91 -23.74
C ARG A 293 3.92 -11.18 -24.93
N ILE A 294 2.70 -11.49 -25.36
CA ILE A 294 2.01 -10.79 -26.46
C ILE A 294 1.70 -9.33 -26.09
N THR A 295 1.27 -9.05 -24.85
CA THR A 295 1.08 -7.66 -24.39
C THR A 295 2.40 -6.89 -24.25
N LYS A 296 3.52 -7.57 -23.98
CA LYS A 296 4.87 -6.97 -24.05
C LYS A 296 5.43 -6.86 -25.47
N LEU A 297 5.15 -7.81 -26.37
CA LEU A 297 5.60 -7.85 -27.77
C LEU A 297 4.84 -6.86 -28.67
N ASN A 298 3.67 -6.37 -28.26
CA ASN A 298 3.03 -5.23 -28.93
C ASN A 298 3.80 -3.90 -28.71
N LYS A 299 4.92 -3.92 -27.98
CA LYS A 299 5.97 -2.91 -28.04
C LYS A 299 7.27 -3.54 -28.57
N GLY A 300 7.39 -3.58 -29.89
CA GLY A 300 8.67 -3.64 -30.60
C GLY A 300 9.29 -5.03 -30.79
N GLU A 301 9.39 -5.40 -32.07
CA GLU A 301 10.40 -6.28 -32.67
C GLU A 301 10.25 -7.81 -32.55
N PHE A 302 9.88 -8.38 -33.70
CA PHE A 302 10.11 -9.77 -34.12
C PHE A 302 11.61 -10.05 -34.26
N VAL A 303 12.11 -11.18 -33.71
CA VAL A 303 12.96 -12.20 -34.36
C VAL A 303 12.93 -13.49 -33.51
N ALA A 304 13.03 -14.63 -34.20
CA ALA A 304 12.78 -16.02 -33.83
C ALA A 304 13.52 -16.64 -32.61
N GLY A 305 12.96 -17.73 -32.07
CA GLY A 305 13.71 -18.79 -31.34
C GLY A 305 13.87 -20.05 -32.21
N PRO A 306 14.30 -21.25 -31.70
CA PRO A 306 14.61 -21.63 -30.30
C PRO A 306 15.88 -22.53 -30.11
N MET A 307 16.09 -22.97 -28.85
CA MET A 307 16.93 -24.09 -28.33
C MET A 307 18.47 -23.98 -28.36
N ASN A 308 19.10 -23.81 -27.20
CA ASN A 308 19.85 -24.87 -26.50
C ASN A 308 20.32 -24.36 -25.13
N CYS A 309 20.15 -25.20 -24.12
CA CYS A 309 20.74 -25.03 -22.80
C CYS A 309 22.14 -25.63 -22.84
N ASP A 310 23.17 -24.79 -22.86
CA ASP A 310 24.54 -25.20 -22.55
C ASP A 310 25.02 -24.53 -21.27
N LEU A 311 25.46 -25.41 -20.38
CA LEU A 311 26.11 -25.17 -19.11
C LEU A 311 27.61 -25.12 -19.39
N ASP A 312 28.13 -23.95 -19.76
CA ASP A 312 29.52 -23.52 -19.55
C ASP A 312 29.72 -22.19 -20.27
N VAL A 313 30.11 -21.16 -19.50
CA VAL A 313 31.16 -20.19 -19.81
C VAL A 313 31.23 -19.26 -18.59
N LEU A 314 32.30 -19.49 -17.84
CA LEU A 314 32.86 -18.62 -16.83
C LEU A 314 33.30 -17.29 -17.45
N ASP A 315 33.39 -16.27 -16.59
CA ASP A 315 34.12 -15.01 -16.80
C ASP A 315 33.59 -14.02 -17.86
N THR A 316 32.82 -13.05 -17.36
CA THR A 316 33.21 -11.65 -17.54
C THR A 316 32.67 -10.87 -16.36
N VAL A 317 33.57 -10.56 -15.42
CA VAL A 317 33.36 -9.58 -14.37
C VAL A 317 33.08 -8.23 -15.05
N ALA A 318 31.81 -7.88 -15.19
CA ALA A 318 31.41 -6.50 -15.38
C ALA A 318 31.53 -5.84 -14.01
N THR A 319 32.72 -5.30 -13.72
CA THR A 319 32.90 -4.26 -12.72
C THR A 319 31.88 -3.16 -13.01
N LEU A 320 30.82 -3.11 -12.21
CA LEU A 320 30.02 -1.90 -12.09
C LEU A 320 30.96 -0.87 -11.46
N ASP A 321 31.43 0.05 -12.29
CA ASP A 321 32.21 1.22 -11.90
C ASP A 321 31.50 1.92 -10.73
N GLY A 322 32.05 1.69 -9.54
CA GLY A 322 31.90 2.59 -8.41
C GLY A 322 32.79 3.78 -8.67
N ASP A 323 32.30 4.75 -9.44
CA ASP A 323 32.91 6.07 -9.52
C ASP A 323 31.86 7.12 -9.90
N THR A 324 31.09 7.55 -8.90
CA THR A 324 30.55 8.91 -8.88
C THR A 324 31.18 9.65 -7.71
N LEU A 325 32.39 10.14 -7.99
CA LEU A 325 33.00 11.37 -7.51
C LEU A 325 32.19 12.17 -6.49
N ASN A 326 32.79 12.33 -5.30
CA ASN A 326 32.55 13.39 -4.32
C ASN A 326 32.03 14.69 -4.97
N LYS A 327 30.73 14.92 -4.80
CA LYS A 327 30.11 16.25 -4.74
C LYS A 327 29.30 16.23 -3.46
N ASP A 328 29.42 17.27 -2.64
CA ASP A 328 28.61 17.47 -1.43
C ASP A 328 27.17 17.04 -1.69
N SER A 329 26.84 15.84 -1.24
CA SER A 329 25.61 15.17 -1.63
C SER A 329 24.54 15.68 -0.69
N ASP A 330 23.54 16.39 -1.22
CA ASP A 330 22.37 16.76 -0.42
C ASP A 330 21.90 15.53 0.37
N PRO A 331 21.63 15.67 1.68
CA PRO A 331 21.29 14.54 2.51
C PRO A 331 20.05 13.82 1.95
N ASN A 332 20.08 12.49 1.95
CA ASN A 332 18.99 11.68 1.41
C ASN A 332 17.64 12.14 2.01
N PRO A 333 16.62 12.49 1.20
CA PRO A 333 15.36 13.03 1.68
C PRO A 333 14.66 12.17 2.76
N LEU A 334 14.83 10.85 2.73
CA LEU A 334 14.31 9.95 3.75
C LEU A 334 15.03 10.11 5.10
N VAL A 335 16.35 10.23 5.10
CA VAL A 335 17.13 10.48 6.32
C VAL A 335 16.68 11.79 6.95
N VAL A 336 16.53 12.85 6.13
CA VAL A 336 16.05 14.16 6.59
C VAL A 336 14.62 14.07 7.14
N LEU A 337 13.74 13.28 6.53
CA LEU A 337 12.39 13.04 7.04
C LEU A 337 12.41 12.34 8.42
N VAL A 338 13.20 11.28 8.56
CA VAL A 338 13.34 10.52 9.83
C VAL A 338 13.79 11.45 10.95
N SER A 339 14.86 12.22 10.71
CA SER A 339 15.40 13.14 11.71
C SER A 339 14.40 14.23 12.11
N ARG A 340 13.60 14.72 11.16
CA ARG A 340 12.55 15.72 11.42
C ARG A 340 11.38 15.15 12.23
N ILE A 341 10.91 13.95 11.91
CA ILE A 341 9.72 13.37 12.55
C ILE A 341 10.02 12.71 13.89
N HIS A 342 11.24 12.23 14.11
CA HIS A 342 11.61 11.46 15.31
C HIS A 342 11.22 12.15 16.65
N PRO A 343 11.51 13.44 16.88
CA PRO A 343 11.10 14.11 18.12
C PRO A 343 9.59 14.13 18.34
N LEU A 344 8.80 14.32 17.27
CA LEU A 344 7.34 14.30 17.33
C LEU A 344 6.82 12.91 17.70
N LEU A 345 7.38 11.85 17.11
CA LEU A 345 7.02 10.47 17.41
C LEU A 345 7.30 10.16 18.89
N THR A 346 8.51 10.46 19.36
CA THR A 346 8.92 10.23 20.75
C THR A 346 8.05 10.99 21.75
N ALA A 347 7.83 12.30 21.54
CA ALA A 347 7.01 13.11 22.42
C ALA A 347 5.55 12.59 22.48
N THR A 348 4.94 12.36 21.31
CA THR A 348 3.56 11.89 21.25
C THR A 348 3.38 10.52 21.88
N PHE A 349 4.36 9.62 21.73
CA PHE A 349 4.35 8.33 22.42
C PHE A 349 4.43 8.50 23.94
N LEU A 350 5.36 9.32 24.45
CA LEU A 350 5.56 9.52 25.88
C LEU A 350 4.34 10.17 26.57
N ASP A 351 3.63 11.06 25.88
CA ASP A 351 2.43 11.71 26.41
C ASP A 351 1.23 10.74 26.56
N ASN A 352 1.16 9.72 25.69
CA ASN A 352 -0.03 8.87 25.55
C ASN A 352 0.15 7.44 26.08
N ALA A 353 1.35 6.85 25.98
CA ALA A 353 1.62 5.48 26.39
C ALA A 353 1.34 5.17 27.87
N PRO A 354 1.66 6.06 28.85
CA PRO A 354 1.35 5.82 30.27
C PRO A 354 -0.15 5.58 30.52
N GLN A 355 -1.02 6.21 29.72
CA GLN A 355 -2.47 6.12 29.86
C GLN A 355 -3.00 4.73 29.47
N LEU A 356 -2.21 3.94 28.73
CA LEU A 356 -2.59 2.59 28.31
C LEU A 356 -2.51 1.55 29.45
N ARG A 357 -1.84 1.87 30.57
CA ARG A 357 -1.73 0.99 31.74
C ARG A 357 -2.84 1.16 32.77
N LEU A 358 -3.73 2.13 32.58
CA LEU A 358 -4.79 2.41 33.55
C LEU A 358 -5.84 1.26 33.52
N PRO A 359 -6.10 0.58 34.65
CA PRO A 359 -6.91 -0.64 34.69
C PRO A 359 -8.42 -0.40 34.56
N THR A 360 -8.90 0.83 34.72
CA THR A 360 -10.33 1.13 34.73
C THR A 360 -10.91 1.41 33.34
N GLN A 361 -10.23 2.18 32.48
CA GLN A 361 -10.57 2.39 31.07
C GLN A 361 -9.34 2.85 30.27
N THR A 362 -9.01 2.18 29.16
CA THR A 362 -8.00 2.66 28.20
C THR A 362 -8.64 3.75 27.32
N PRO A 363 -8.13 5.00 27.33
CA PRO A 363 -8.67 6.05 26.47
C PRO A 363 -8.44 5.68 24.99
N VAL A 364 -9.52 5.65 24.21
CA VAL A 364 -9.48 5.25 22.78
C VAL A 364 -8.53 6.14 21.98
N GLN A 365 -8.58 7.46 22.21
CA GLN A 365 -7.76 8.44 21.51
C GLN A 365 -6.26 8.25 21.78
N SER A 366 -5.89 7.93 23.02
CA SER A 366 -4.48 7.71 23.40
C SER A 366 -3.92 6.44 22.75
N LEU A 367 -4.73 5.39 22.64
CA LEU A 367 -4.38 4.17 21.92
C LEU A 367 -4.23 4.43 20.41
N GLU A 368 -5.17 5.16 19.82
CA GLU A 368 -5.15 5.57 18.41
C GLU A 368 -3.90 6.40 18.06
N LEU A 369 -3.53 7.35 18.92
CA LEU A 369 -2.30 8.15 18.74
C LEU A 369 -1.03 7.29 18.84
N VAL A 370 -0.96 6.37 19.81
CA VAL A 370 0.19 5.47 19.97
C VAL A 370 0.30 4.53 18.76
N LEU A 371 -0.81 3.97 18.27
CA LEU A 371 -0.85 3.16 17.06
C LEU A 371 -0.29 3.91 15.85
N CYS A 372 -0.79 5.11 15.56
CA CYS A 372 -0.31 5.90 14.42
C CYS A 372 1.18 6.24 14.52
N VAL A 373 1.67 6.59 15.70
CA VAL A 373 3.09 6.94 15.89
C VAL A 373 4.02 5.75 15.67
N VAL A 374 3.64 4.58 16.19
CA VAL A 374 4.41 3.34 16.03
C VAL A 374 4.38 2.86 14.58
N GLU A 375 3.23 2.97 13.91
CA GLU A 375 3.08 2.66 12.48
C GLU A 375 3.95 3.58 11.61
N LEU A 376 3.92 4.90 11.87
CA LEU A 376 4.79 5.87 11.20
C LEU A 376 6.27 5.54 11.39
N ALA A 377 6.67 5.17 12.61
CA ALA A 377 8.03 4.72 12.88
C ALA A 377 8.38 3.50 12.00
N ARG A 378 7.53 2.46 11.97
CA ARG A 378 7.76 1.29 11.11
C ARG A 378 7.92 1.66 9.64
N PHE A 379 7.06 2.50 9.09
CA PHE A 379 7.13 2.86 7.68
C PHE A 379 8.41 3.62 7.34
N VAL A 380 8.77 4.62 8.13
CA VAL A 380 9.88 5.52 7.83
C VAL A 380 11.23 4.84 8.11
N TYR A 381 11.40 4.22 9.28
CA TYR A 381 12.62 3.45 9.58
C TYR A 381 12.75 2.20 8.70
N GLY A 382 11.64 1.49 8.47
CA GLY A 382 11.62 0.31 7.61
C GLY A 382 11.97 0.64 6.16
N ALA A 383 11.45 1.74 5.58
CA ALA A 383 11.86 2.19 4.26
C ALA A 383 13.35 2.54 4.22
N LEU A 384 13.84 3.31 5.20
CA LEU A 384 15.24 3.72 5.22
C LEU A 384 16.22 2.55 5.32
N ILE A 385 15.94 1.58 6.18
CA ILE A 385 16.79 0.39 6.38
C ILE A 385 16.73 -0.51 5.14
N ARG A 386 15.55 -0.73 4.56
CA ARG A 386 15.39 -1.54 3.33
C ARG A 386 16.07 -0.93 2.12
N ASP A 387 16.05 0.41 2.02
CA ASP A 387 16.65 1.13 0.91
C ASP A 387 18.19 1.32 1.11
N GLY A 388 18.75 0.81 2.21
CA GLY A 388 20.20 0.84 2.48
C GLY A 388 20.74 2.23 2.86
N HIS A 389 19.86 3.15 3.24
CA HIS A 389 20.22 4.54 3.56
C HIS A 389 20.35 4.82 5.05
N ALA A 390 20.17 3.80 5.91
CA ALA A 390 20.24 3.95 7.35
C ALA A 390 21.69 4.13 7.83
N ASN A 391 21.95 5.21 8.57
CA ASN A 391 23.21 5.48 9.22
C ASN A 391 23.17 5.13 10.73
N GLU A 392 24.32 5.18 11.39
CA GLU A 392 24.48 4.94 12.83
C GLU A 392 23.53 5.78 13.69
N GLU A 393 23.39 7.08 13.38
CA GLU A 393 22.49 8.00 14.09
C GLU A 393 21.02 7.58 13.99
N THR A 394 20.62 7.02 12.84
CA THR A 394 19.26 6.51 12.65
C THR A 394 19.02 5.28 13.53
N PHE A 395 19.97 4.35 13.58
CA PHE A 395 19.88 3.17 14.45
C PHE A 395 19.90 3.55 15.93
N ASP A 396 20.67 4.56 16.33
CA ASP A 396 20.67 5.10 17.70
C ASP A 396 19.30 5.73 18.02
N SER A 397 18.73 6.52 17.10
CA SER A 397 17.40 7.12 17.27
C SER A 397 16.29 6.06 17.38
N LEU A 398 16.34 5.02 16.54
CA LEU A 398 15.40 3.90 16.61
C LEU A 398 15.52 3.15 17.95
N ALA A 399 16.75 2.88 18.40
CA ALA A 399 17.01 2.24 19.70
C ALA A 399 16.45 3.06 20.87
N THR A 400 16.62 4.40 20.85
CA THR A 400 16.04 5.29 21.86
C THR A 400 14.52 5.22 21.87
N PHE A 401 13.88 5.29 20.70
CA PHE A 401 12.42 5.17 20.60
C PHE A 401 11.92 3.82 21.14
N MET A 402 12.55 2.71 20.74
CA MET A 402 12.23 1.38 21.24
C MET A 402 12.45 1.23 22.75
N ALA A 403 13.47 1.88 23.32
CA ALA A 403 13.71 1.87 24.76
C ALA A 403 12.56 2.51 25.56
N HIS A 404 11.89 3.53 25.01
CA HIS A 404 10.68 4.10 25.62
C HIS A 404 9.47 3.16 25.53
N MET A 405 9.38 2.34 24.48
CA MET A 405 8.31 1.37 24.30
C MET A 405 8.49 0.10 25.15
N ALA A 406 9.74 -0.33 25.37
CA ALA A 406 10.09 -1.61 25.99
C ALA A 406 9.42 -1.90 27.35
N PRO A 407 9.18 -0.92 28.25
CA PRO A 407 8.46 -1.16 29.49
C PRO A 407 7.02 -1.62 29.27
N TYR A 408 6.38 -1.22 28.18
CA TYR A 408 4.96 -1.49 27.90
C TYR A 408 4.74 -2.80 27.16
N PHE A 409 5.79 -3.44 26.65
CA PHE A 409 5.71 -4.68 25.89
C PHE A 409 5.76 -5.93 26.80
N PRO A 410 4.86 -6.93 26.62
CA PRO A 410 3.72 -6.92 25.69
C PRO A 410 2.60 -5.97 26.11
N PHE A 411 2.13 -5.16 25.17
CA PHE A 411 1.06 -4.19 25.36
C PHE A 411 -0.24 -4.91 25.70
N GLY A 412 -0.93 -4.40 26.73
CA GLY A 412 -2.24 -4.90 27.18
C GLY A 412 -2.21 -6.18 28.02
N GLU A 413 -1.03 -6.79 28.27
CA GLU A 413 -0.94 -8.05 29.03
C GLU A 413 -1.45 -7.90 30.47
N GLU A 414 -1.06 -6.84 31.19
CA GLU A 414 -1.54 -6.57 32.55
C GLU A 414 -3.05 -6.32 32.61
N THR A 415 -3.60 -5.61 31.63
CA THR A 415 -5.05 -5.35 31.53
C THR A 415 -5.82 -6.65 31.29
N LEU A 416 -5.32 -7.51 30.39
CA LEU A 416 -5.96 -8.80 30.08
C LEU A 416 -5.92 -9.79 31.25
N LEU A 417 -4.95 -9.66 32.17
CA LEU A 417 -4.81 -10.52 33.35
C LEU A 417 -5.62 -10.02 34.56
N THR A 418 -5.90 -8.72 34.65
CA THR A 418 -6.47 -8.09 35.86
C THR A 418 -7.95 -7.72 35.73
N THR A 419 -8.48 -7.53 34.52
CA THR A 419 -9.88 -7.11 34.32
C THR A 419 -10.81 -8.32 34.20
N ILE A 420 -11.88 -8.33 35.02
CA ILE A 420 -12.94 -9.36 34.97
C ILE A 420 -13.91 -9.13 33.80
N GLU A 421 -14.02 -7.89 33.33
CA GLU A 421 -14.87 -7.49 32.19
C GLU A 421 -14.19 -7.73 30.83
N PRO A 422 -14.94 -8.11 29.79
CA PRO A 422 -14.40 -8.31 28.46
C PRO A 422 -13.95 -6.97 27.85
N VAL A 423 -12.64 -6.79 27.71
CA VAL A 423 -12.03 -5.68 26.96
C VAL A 423 -12.62 -5.61 25.56
N ASN A 424 -12.92 -4.38 25.08
CA ASN A 424 -13.41 -4.13 23.73
C ASN A 424 -12.50 -4.79 22.67
N VAL A 425 -13.11 -5.48 21.69
CA VAL A 425 -12.41 -6.17 20.60
C VAL A 425 -11.43 -5.23 19.88
N LYS A 426 -11.83 -3.99 19.59
CA LYS A 426 -10.97 -3.00 18.91
C LYS A 426 -9.72 -2.66 19.74
N THR A 427 -9.87 -2.54 21.05
CA THR A 427 -8.76 -2.26 21.96
C THR A 427 -7.79 -3.44 22.01
N ARG A 428 -8.31 -4.67 22.03
CA ARG A 428 -7.50 -5.90 21.97
C ARG A 428 -6.73 -6.01 20.64
N GLU A 429 -7.39 -5.77 19.52
CA GLU A 429 -6.77 -5.75 18.19
C GLU A 429 -5.70 -4.65 18.09
N GLY A 430 -5.96 -3.48 18.69
CA GLY A 430 -4.98 -2.40 18.80
C GLY A 430 -3.73 -2.81 19.58
N PHE A 431 -3.87 -3.43 20.76
CA PHE A 431 -2.72 -3.94 21.50
C PHE A 431 -1.96 -5.04 20.75
N GLN A 432 -2.67 -5.95 20.08
CA GLN A 432 -2.03 -6.95 19.23
C GLN A 432 -1.21 -6.28 18.11
N THR A 433 -1.77 -5.26 17.45
CA THR A 433 -1.08 -4.49 16.41
C THR A 433 0.20 -3.83 16.96
N LEU A 434 0.12 -3.17 18.12
CA LEU A 434 1.31 -2.58 18.78
C LEU A 434 2.39 -3.62 19.11
N ASN A 435 1.99 -4.81 19.57
CA ASN A 435 2.93 -5.88 19.87
C ASN A 435 3.65 -6.38 18.60
N LEU A 436 2.90 -6.54 17.51
CA LEU A 436 3.47 -6.91 16.21
C LEU A 436 4.40 -5.81 15.68
N ASP A 437 3.99 -4.55 15.78
CA ASP A 437 4.77 -3.44 15.28
C ASP A 437 6.09 -3.27 16.06
N TYR A 438 6.04 -3.37 17.39
CA TYR A 438 7.25 -3.34 18.23
C TYR A 438 8.19 -4.50 17.90
N ALA A 439 7.65 -5.70 17.68
CA ALA A 439 8.43 -6.86 17.29
C ALA A 439 9.12 -6.66 15.92
N GLU A 440 8.47 -5.97 14.98
CA GLU A 440 9.08 -5.60 13.70
C GLU A 440 10.16 -4.53 13.86
N LEU A 441 9.96 -3.50 14.70
CA LEU A 441 11.01 -2.50 14.99
C LEU A 441 12.27 -3.15 15.59
N VAL A 442 12.11 -4.13 16.49
CA VAL A 442 13.23 -4.94 17.00
C VAL A 442 13.91 -5.71 15.87
N SER A 443 13.14 -6.29 14.93
CA SER A 443 13.69 -7.00 13.77
C SER A 443 14.51 -6.08 12.86
N LEU A 444 14.07 -4.83 12.66
CA LEU A 444 14.77 -3.82 11.88
C LEU A 444 16.09 -3.42 12.54
N GLN A 445 16.10 -3.28 13.87
CA GLN A 445 17.33 -2.99 14.64
C GLN A 445 18.33 -4.15 14.58
N ILE A 446 17.87 -5.41 14.58
CA ILE A 446 18.72 -6.59 14.41
C ILE A 446 19.27 -6.66 12.98
N SER A 447 18.51 -6.22 11.98
CA SER A 447 18.88 -6.24 10.56
C SER A 447 19.96 -5.22 10.18
N ARG A 448 20.58 -4.56 11.16
CA ARG A 448 21.73 -3.67 10.98
C ARG A 448 22.86 -4.41 10.26
N ALA A 449 23.12 -4.03 9.01
CA ALA A 449 24.26 -4.55 8.26
C ALA A 449 25.56 -4.15 8.98
N VAL A 450 26.43 -5.13 9.23
CA VAL A 450 27.81 -4.84 9.64
C VAL A 450 28.50 -4.22 8.41
N PRO A 451 29.21 -3.08 8.53
CA PRO A 451 29.97 -2.52 7.42
C PRO A 451 30.94 -3.57 6.88
N ASN A 452 30.77 -3.94 5.61
CA ASN A 452 31.69 -4.80 4.88
C ASN A 452 32.99 -4.03 4.62
N ASP A 453 33.90 -4.01 5.60
CA ASP A 453 35.28 -3.63 5.38
C ASP A 453 36.19 -4.85 5.64
N PRO A 454 36.69 -5.53 4.59
CA PRO A 454 37.50 -6.75 4.72
C PRO A 454 38.85 -6.54 5.44
N GLY A 455 39.23 -5.29 5.77
CA GLY A 455 40.58 -4.94 6.23
C GLY A 455 40.82 -4.83 7.74
N THR A 456 39.80 -4.83 8.60
CA THR A 456 40.00 -4.48 10.03
C THR A 456 39.50 -5.55 11.01
N ARG A 457 39.88 -6.81 10.79
CA ARG A 457 39.86 -7.84 11.86
C ARG A 457 41.01 -7.64 12.86
N ARG A 458 41.00 -6.52 13.60
CA ARG A 458 41.75 -6.38 14.86
C ARG A 458 40.94 -5.57 15.86
N SER A 459 40.33 -6.29 16.79
CA SER A 459 40.00 -5.88 18.17
C SER A 459 39.71 -4.39 18.38
N LYS A 460 38.45 -3.98 18.25
CA LYS A 460 37.90 -2.86 19.04
C LYS A 460 36.75 -3.37 19.92
N ARG A 461 37.15 -3.73 21.14
CA ARG A 461 36.28 -3.94 22.30
C ARG A 461 35.62 -2.60 22.61
N GLY A 462 34.40 -2.40 22.13
CA GLY A 462 33.65 -1.15 22.33
C GLY A 462 32.56 -0.81 21.32
N SER A 463 32.05 -1.76 20.52
CA SER A 463 30.84 -1.49 19.72
C SER A 463 29.64 -1.40 20.67
N LYS A 464 28.94 -0.25 20.68
CA LYS A 464 27.61 -0.12 21.30
C LYS A 464 26.74 -1.31 20.86
N PRO A 465 25.96 -1.92 21.76
CA PRO A 465 25.37 -3.22 21.48
C PRO A 465 24.34 -3.14 20.35
N MET A 466 24.29 -4.21 19.54
CA MET A 466 23.05 -4.70 18.90
C MET A 466 21.87 -4.50 19.87
N ALA A 467 20.63 -4.32 19.37
CA ALA A 467 19.41 -4.15 20.18
C ALA A 467 19.53 -4.82 21.56
N ASP A 468 19.25 -4.08 22.66
CA ASP A 468 19.49 -4.55 24.03
C ASP A 468 19.11 -6.02 24.16
N ARG A 469 20.07 -6.89 24.50
CA ARG A 469 19.91 -8.34 24.46
C ARG A 469 18.64 -8.78 25.20
N LYS A 470 18.31 -8.08 26.28
CA LYS A 470 17.07 -8.29 27.05
C LYS A 470 15.80 -8.01 26.25
N GLN A 471 15.79 -6.99 25.39
CA GLN A 471 14.67 -6.71 24.49
C GLN A 471 14.52 -7.82 23.45
N VAL A 472 15.63 -8.28 22.85
CA VAL A 472 15.63 -9.39 21.89
C VAL A 472 15.07 -10.66 22.52
N ASP A 473 15.55 -11.02 23.71
CA ASP A 473 15.08 -12.21 24.45
C ASP A 473 13.58 -12.11 24.79
N LYS A 474 13.09 -10.91 25.18
CA LYS A 474 11.65 -10.67 25.43
C LYS A 474 10.80 -10.86 24.18
N VAL A 475 11.22 -10.33 23.03
CA VAL A 475 10.48 -10.49 21.78
C VAL A 475 10.52 -11.94 21.30
N ALA A 476 11.65 -12.63 21.42
CA ALA A 476 11.73 -14.06 21.12
C ALA A 476 10.76 -14.89 21.96
N SER A 477 10.69 -14.63 23.27
CA SER A 477 9.71 -15.25 24.17
C SER A 477 8.27 -14.96 23.75
N TYR A 478 7.96 -13.70 23.42
CA TYR A 478 6.64 -13.31 22.91
C TYR A 478 6.27 -14.04 21.61
N VAL A 479 7.18 -14.13 20.64
CA VAL A 479 6.95 -14.82 19.37
C VAL A 479 6.67 -16.30 19.59
N VAL A 480 7.44 -16.98 20.44
CA VAL A 480 7.21 -18.39 20.79
C VAL A 480 5.83 -18.58 21.42
N ARG A 481 5.46 -17.74 22.41
CA ARG A 481 4.13 -17.77 23.04
C ARG A 481 3.01 -17.50 22.03
N ALA A 482 3.20 -16.55 21.12
CA ALA A 482 2.22 -16.19 20.09
C ALA A 482 1.99 -17.33 19.10
N LEU A 483 3.05 -18.01 18.66
CA LEU A 483 2.95 -19.20 17.81
C LEU A 483 2.29 -20.37 18.54
N ARG A 484 2.46 -20.49 19.86
CA ARG A 484 1.76 -21.47 20.70
C ARG A 484 0.30 -21.10 21.01
N GLY A 485 -0.19 -19.95 20.55
CA GLY A 485 -1.55 -19.49 20.84
C GLY A 485 -1.77 -19.05 22.30
N GLU A 486 -0.69 -18.79 23.05
CA GLU A 486 -0.71 -18.41 24.47
C GLU A 486 -0.88 -16.88 24.67
N VAL A 487 -0.91 -16.10 23.58
CA VAL A 487 -1.02 -14.63 23.62
C VAL A 487 -2.46 -14.21 23.29
N GLY A 488 -2.99 -13.25 24.06
CA GLY A 488 -4.29 -12.62 23.78
C GLY A 488 -5.52 -13.48 24.12
N SER A 489 -5.31 -14.61 24.78
CA SER A 489 -6.36 -15.55 25.16
C SER A 489 -6.63 -15.54 26.67
N PRO A 490 -7.89 -15.74 27.11
CA PRO A 490 -8.14 -16.07 28.51
C PRO A 490 -7.41 -17.37 28.88
N PRO A 491 -6.98 -17.54 30.15
CA PRO A 491 -6.26 -18.73 30.56
C PRO A 491 -7.09 -19.99 30.24
N GLY A 492 -6.54 -20.85 29.37
CA GLY A 492 -7.12 -22.16 29.05
C GLY A 492 -7.74 -22.34 27.65
N LEU A 493 -7.93 -21.30 26.84
CA LEU A 493 -8.38 -21.43 25.44
C LEU A 493 -7.36 -20.86 24.45
N PRO A 494 -6.56 -21.68 23.74
CA PRO A 494 -5.58 -21.18 22.79
C PRO A 494 -6.24 -20.52 21.57
N SER A 495 -5.81 -19.31 21.21
CA SER A 495 -6.28 -18.57 20.02
C SER A 495 -5.26 -18.67 18.89
N ALA A 496 -5.71 -19.09 17.70
CA ALA A 496 -4.86 -19.08 16.51
C ALA A 496 -4.61 -17.64 16.02
N LEU A 497 -3.43 -17.40 15.45
CA LEU A 497 -3.10 -16.14 14.79
C LEU A 497 -3.92 -15.97 13.50
N SER A 498 -4.31 -14.74 13.20
CA SER A 498 -4.83 -14.38 11.88
C SER A 498 -3.72 -14.45 10.84
N LEU A 499 -4.07 -14.57 9.56
CA LEU A 499 -3.08 -14.55 8.47
C LEU A 499 -2.24 -13.26 8.50
N ILE A 500 -2.90 -12.12 8.73
CA ILE A 500 -2.25 -10.80 8.79
C ILE A 500 -1.23 -10.80 9.93
N ALA A 501 -1.62 -11.19 11.14
CA ALA A 501 -0.73 -11.25 12.29
C ALA A 501 0.46 -12.18 12.06
N TYR A 502 0.22 -13.36 11.48
CA TYR A 502 1.30 -14.30 11.14
C TYR A 502 2.28 -13.71 10.11
N THR A 503 1.76 -13.10 9.04
CA THR A 503 2.61 -12.49 8.00
C THR A 503 3.42 -11.30 8.51
N SER A 504 2.88 -10.52 9.45
CA SER A 504 3.59 -9.42 10.10
C SER A 504 4.72 -9.90 11.01
N LEU A 505 4.64 -11.12 11.56
CA LEU A 505 5.72 -11.70 12.37
C LEU A 505 6.88 -12.25 11.56
N LEU A 506 6.73 -12.51 10.26
CA LEU A 506 7.77 -13.17 9.46
C LEU A 506 9.12 -12.43 9.44
N PRO A 507 9.19 -11.10 9.26
CA PRO A 507 10.46 -10.37 9.36
C PRO A 507 11.12 -10.55 10.74
N THR A 508 10.33 -10.57 11.80
CA THR A 508 10.80 -10.79 13.18
C THR A 508 11.28 -12.21 13.41
N ILE A 509 10.53 -13.22 12.96
CA ILE A 509 10.94 -14.63 13.07
C ILE A 509 12.27 -14.83 12.31
N TRP A 510 12.40 -14.21 11.13
CA TRP A 510 13.64 -14.24 10.36
C TRP A 510 14.81 -13.55 11.07
N ALA A 511 14.59 -12.39 11.69
CA ALA A 511 15.63 -11.70 12.47
C ALA A 511 16.05 -12.49 13.71
N LEU A 512 15.12 -13.18 14.36
CA LEU A 512 15.31 -13.98 15.58
C LEU A 512 15.67 -15.45 15.31
N ARG A 513 16.05 -15.79 14.07
CA ARG A 513 16.36 -17.17 13.65
C ARG A 513 17.45 -17.87 14.48
N SER A 514 18.34 -17.10 15.10
CA SER A 514 19.40 -17.63 15.98
C SER A 514 18.95 -17.81 17.44
N GLU A 515 17.75 -17.33 17.80
CA GLU A 515 17.24 -17.40 19.16
C GLU A 515 16.60 -18.76 19.47
N SER A 516 16.84 -19.25 20.68
CA SER A 516 16.42 -20.59 21.09
C SER A 516 14.89 -20.76 21.03
N GLY A 517 14.43 -21.81 20.36
CA GLY A 517 13.03 -22.20 20.32
C GLY A 517 12.17 -21.47 19.28
N VAL A 518 12.65 -20.39 18.64
CA VAL A 518 11.90 -19.66 17.61
C VAL A 518 11.68 -20.52 16.36
N ILE A 519 12.76 -21.06 15.78
CA ILE A 519 12.67 -21.91 14.58
C ILE A 519 11.92 -23.22 14.85
N PRO A 520 12.23 -24.01 15.91
CA PRO A 520 11.48 -25.23 16.20
C PRO A 520 9.98 -24.99 16.39
N THR A 521 9.59 -23.93 17.11
CA THR A 521 8.18 -23.57 17.30
C THR A 521 7.53 -23.17 15.97
N THR A 522 8.25 -22.46 15.09
CA THR A 522 7.75 -22.11 13.75
C THR A 522 7.55 -23.35 12.87
N MET A 523 8.45 -24.32 12.93
CA MET A 523 8.34 -25.61 12.22
C MET A 523 7.16 -26.43 12.72
N GLN A 524 6.99 -26.51 14.04
CA GLN A 524 5.84 -27.16 14.66
C GLN A 524 4.54 -26.46 14.23
N TYR A 525 4.51 -25.12 14.25
CA TYR A 525 3.34 -24.34 13.83
C TYR A 525 2.93 -24.61 12.37
N ALA A 526 3.90 -24.84 11.48
CA ALA A 526 3.66 -25.14 10.07
C ALA A 526 3.05 -26.54 9.82
N THR A 527 3.27 -27.52 10.72
CA THR A 527 2.93 -28.94 10.47
C THR A 527 1.87 -29.49 11.40
N SER A 528 1.97 -29.21 12.71
CA SER A 528 1.20 -29.87 13.77
C SER A 528 0.68 -28.96 14.89
N GLY A 529 1.05 -27.67 14.90
CA GLY A 529 0.68 -26.70 15.95
C GLY A 529 -0.72 -26.09 15.79
N PHE A 530 -1.05 -25.12 16.67
CA PHE A 530 -2.36 -24.44 16.71
C PHE A 530 -2.77 -23.75 15.40
N GLY A 531 -1.81 -23.40 14.54
CA GLY A 531 -2.05 -22.85 13.19
C GLY A 531 -2.67 -23.85 12.21
N ALA A 532 -2.68 -25.16 12.51
CA ALA A 532 -3.14 -26.21 11.61
C ALA A 532 -4.62 -26.11 11.22
N GLY A 533 -5.45 -25.43 12.02
CA GLY A 533 -6.86 -25.19 11.71
C GLY A 533 -7.09 -24.16 10.59
N ASN A 534 -6.17 -23.20 10.40
CA ASN A 534 -6.29 -22.15 9.39
C ASN A 534 -5.36 -22.45 8.20
N LYS A 535 -5.95 -22.94 7.10
CA LYS A 535 -5.21 -23.34 5.89
C LYS A 535 -4.33 -22.23 5.32
N ALA A 536 -4.77 -20.98 5.36
CA ALA A 536 -4.00 -19.87 4.80
C ALA A 536 -2.74 -19.58 5.63
N VAL A 537 -2.86 -19.64 6.96
CA VAL A 537 -1.75 -19.49 7.90
C VAL A 537 -0.80 -20.68 7.79
N LYS A 538 -1.33 -21.90 7.72
CA LYS A 538 -0.53 -23.12 7.49
C LYS A 538 0.26 -23.01 6.19
N ARG A 539 -0.35 -22.55 5.11
CA ARG A 539 0.32 -22.33 3.81
C ARG A 539 1.46 -21.31 3.94
N ALA A 540 1.21 -20.17 4.58
CA ALA A 540 2.23 -19.15 4.79
C ALA A 540 3.40 -19.69 5.63
N ALA A 541 3.11 -20.48 6.66
CA ALA A 541 4.12 -21.07 7.53
C ALA A 541 4.99 -22.13 6.83
N VAL A 542 4.36 -22.99 6.02
CA VAL A 542 5.06 -23.97 5.18
C VAL A 542 5.94 -23.27 4.14
N GLU A 543 5.42 -22.24 3.46
CA GLU A 543 6.19 -21.46 2.49
C GLU A 543 7.41 -20.80 3.15
N PHE A 544 7.21 -20.17 4.32
CA PHE A 544 8.28 -19.51 5.06
C PHE A 544 9.38 -20.48 5.49
N MET A 545 9.02 -21.62 6.09
CA MET A 545 10.01 -22.61 6.50
C MET A 545 10.73 -23.26 5.32
N GLY A 546 10.00 -23.55 4.23
CA GLY A 546 10.60 -24.03 2.99
C GLY A 546 11.63 -23.04 2.43
N ARG A 547 11.33 -21.74 2.46
CA ARG A 547 12.27 -20.68 2.05
C ARG A 547 13.51 -20.64 2.94
N ILE A 548 13.37 -20.75 4.27
CA ILE A 548 14.52 -20.79 5.19
C ILE A 548 15.45 -21.97 4.87
N ILE A 549 14.91 -23.17 4.69
CA ILE A 549 15.70 -24.37 4.38
C ILE A 549 16.40 -24.23 3.01
N LEU A 550 15.72 -23.63 2.03
CA LEU A 550 16.31 -23.35 0.72
C LEU A 550 17.39 -22.24 0.79
N ILE A 551 17.28 -21.26 1.67
CA ILE A 551 18.36 -20.27 1.88
C ILE A 551 19.56 -20.96 2.51
N ASN A 552 19.35 -21.79 3.54
CA ASN A 552 20.41 -22.55 4.24
C ASN A 552 21.21 -23.51 3.35
N SER A 553 20.62 -23.96 2.26
CA SER A 553 21.28 -24.86 1.30
C SER A 553 21.92 -24.15 0.12
N ASP A 554 21.76 -22.83 -0.02
CA ASP A 554 22.32 -22.09 -1.15
C ASP A 554 23.71 -21.53 -0.80
N PRO A 555 24.79 -21.99 -1.45
CA PRO A 555 26.16 -21.53 -1.14
C PRO A 555 26.39 -20.05 -1.48
N ARG A 556 25.47 -19.39 -2.20
CA ARG A 556 25.55 -17.97 -2.55
C ARG A 556 24.99 -17.05 -1.46
N CYS A 557 24.42 -17.61 -0.40
CA CYS A 557 23.87 -16.85 0.72
C CYS A 557 24.92 -16.67 1.84
N ALA A 558 24.95 -15.48 2.45
CA ALA A 558 25.86 -15.17 3.56
C ALA A 558 25.36 -15.77 4.90
N GLU A 559 26.31 -16.11 5.79
CA GLU A 559 26.16 -16.74 7.12
C GLU A 559 24.72 -16.88 7.66
N ILE A 560 24.22 -18.11 7.65
CA ILE A 560 22.87 -18.45 8.09
C ILE A 560 22.98 -19.47 9.23
N PRO A 561 22.13 -19.39 10.28
CA PRO A 561 22.22 -20.30 11.40
C PRO A 561 22.11 -21.76 10.97
N SER A 562 22.93 -22.59 11.62
CA SER A 562 22.79 -24.04 11.59
C SER A 562 21.40 -24.41 12.12
N LEU A 563 20.53 -24.91 11.25
CA LEU A 563 19.32 -25.60 11.69
C LEU A 563 19.71 -26.91 12.37
N ASP A 564 18.94 -27.33 13.37
CA ASP A 564 19.07 -28.69 13.88
C ASP A 564 18.55 -29.67 12.82
N ASN A 565 19.41 -30.61 12.42
CA ASN A 565 19.08 -31.62 11.43
C ASN A 565 17.92 -32.52 11.87
N ALA A 566 17.72 -32.72 13.18
CA ALA A 566 16.62 -33.53 13.70
C ALA A 566 15.25 -32.88 13.46
N ASP A 567 15.11 -31.59 13.77
CA ASP A 567 13.88 -30.82 13.57
C ASP A 567 13.53 -30.69 12.09
N VAL A 568 14.55 -30.46 11.24
CA VAL A 568 14.39 -30.42 9.78
C VAL A 568 13.88 -31.75 9.25
N LYS A 569 14.46 -32.86 9.71
CA LYS A 569 14.03 -34.21 9.33
C LYS A 569 12.58 -34.47 9.70
N GLU A 570 12.16 -34.17 10.93
CA GLU A 570 10.78 -34.37 11.36
C GLU A 570 9.81 -33.53 10.51
N TRP A 571 10.13 -32.25 10.27
CA TRP A 571 9.30 -31.35 9.49
C TRP A 571 9.13 -31.80 8.03
N VAL A 572 10.23 -32.19 7.37
CA VAL A 572 10.21 -32.74 6.00
C VAL A 572 9.30 -33.96 5.92
N LEU A 573 9.42 -34.89 6.87
CA LEU A 573 8.61 -36.10 6.89
C LEU A 573 7.11 -35.80 7.17
N GLY A 574 6.77 -34.60 7.63
CA GLY A 574 5.40 -34.10 7.75
C GLY A 574 4.82 -33.46 6.47
N LEU A 575 5.66 -33.15 5.47
CA LEU A 575 5.22 -32.51 4.22
C LEU A 575 4.27 -33.37 3.37
N PRO A 576 4.46 -34.70 3.20
CA PRO A 576 3.51 -35.53 2.45
C PRO A 576 2.08 -35.48 3.01
N ARG A 577 1.95 -35.51 4.34
CA ARG A 577 0.67 -35.33 5.03
C ARG A 577 0.09 -33.93 4.79
N THR A 578 0.94 -32.90 4.81
CA THR A 578 0.51 -31.52 4.56
C THR A 578 0.03 -31.32 3.12
N ALA A 579 0.71 -31.90 2.13
CA ALA A 579 0.26 -31.92 0.73
C ALA A 579 -1.09 -32.62 0.59
N TRP A 580 -1.31 -33.72 1.33
CA TRP A 580 -2.59 -34.40 1.36
C TRP A 580 -3.71 -33.52 1.94
N GLU A 581 -3.46 -32.87 3.08
CA GLU A 581 -4.44 -32.02 3.76
C GLU A 581 -4.88 -30.81 2.92
N PHE A 582 -3.95 -30.24 2.14
CA PHE A 582 -4.27 -29.22 1.14
C PHE A 582 -5.03 -29.81 -0.04
N GLY A 583 -4.48 -30.83 -0.69
CA GLY A 583 -5.11 -31.57 -1.79
C GLY A 583 -5.73 -30.66 -2.86
N ASP A 584 -6.97 -30.99 -3.24
CA ASP A 584 -7.82 -30.23 -4.14
C ASP A 584 -8.47 -29.00 -3.48
N LYS A 585 -8.43 -28.91 -2.15
CA LYS A 585 -9.06 -27.84 -1.37
C LYS A 585 -8.21 -26.57 -1.27
N ASP A 586 -6.89 -26.68 -1.40
CA ASP A 586 -5.95 -25.55 -1.49
C ASP A 586 -4.84 -25.89 -2.49
N LEU A 587 -5.13 -25.67 -3.77
CA LEU A 587 -4.22 -25.96 -4.87
C LEU A 587 -2.85 -25.27 -4.72
N LYS A 588 -2.85 -24.04 -4.18
CA LYS A 588 -1.61 -23.28 -3.94
C LYS A 588 -0.78 -23.88 -2.80
N GLY A 589 -1.45 -24.30 -1.72
CA GLY A 589 -0.78 -25.01 -0.63
C GLY A 589 -0.12 -26.29 -1.12
N THR A 590 -0.83 -27.07 -1.95
CA THR A 590 -0.30 -28.28 -2.60
C THR A 590 0.89 -27.96 -3.50
N GLU A 591 0.79 -26.93 -4.35
CA GLU A 591 1.87 -26.48 -5.24
C GLU A 591 3.13 -26.10 -4.46
N ILE A 592 3.00 -25.29 -3.40
CA ILE A 592 4.12 -24.87 -2.57
C ILE A 592 4.83 -26.07 -1.93
N VAL A 593 4.09 -27.02 -1.38
CA VAL A 593 4.68 -28.23 -0.77
C VAL A 593 5.43 -29.05 -1.81
N LEU A 594 4.84 -29.27 -2.99
CA LEU A 594 5.49 -30.02 -4.07
C LEU A 594 6.74 -29.30 -4.60
N LEU A 595 6.70 -27.97 -4.73
CA LEU A 595 7.88 -27.18 -5.12
C LEU A 595 8.99 -27.26 -4.07
N ILE A 596 8.66 -27.18 -2.77
CA ILE A 596 9.63 -27.35 -1.68
C ILE A 596 10.30 -28.73 -1.80
N LEU A 597 9.51 -29.81 -1.86
CA LEU A 597 10.03 -31.18 -1.99
C LEU A 597 10.92 -31.32 -3.23
N LEU A 598 10.47 -30.84 -4.39
CA LEU A 598 11.25 -30.88 -5.63
C LEU A 598 12.61 -30.19 -5.48
N ARG A 599 12.65 -28.98 -4.92
CA ARG A 599 13.89 -28.21 -4.76
C ARG A 599 14.83 -28.85 -3.75
N MET A 600 14.30 -29.39 -2.65
CA MET A 600 15.10 -30.11 -1.66
C MET A 600 15.68 -31.41 -2.25
N ASN A 601 14.91 -32.16 -3.04
CA ASN A 601 15.38 -33.36 -3.75
C ASN A 601 16.49 -33.04 -4.76
N GLN A 602 16.31 -31.98 -5.57
CA GLN A 602 17.29 -31.52 -6.55
C GLN A 602 18.63 -31.11 -5.90
N ARG A 603 18.58 -30.62 -4.66
CA ARG A 603 19.75 -30.23 -3.86
C ARG A 603 20.28 -31.35 -2.96
N LYS A 604 19.64 -32.52 -2.94
CA LYS A 604 20.01 -33.70 -2.14
C LYS A 604 20.17 -33.37 -0.65
N LEU A 605 19.19 -32.66 -0.06
CA LEU A 605 19.23 -32.22 1.34
C LEU A 605 18.87 -33.30 2.37
N TYR A 606 18.91 -34.58 2.00
CA TYR A 606 18.47 -35.69 2.84
C TYR A 606 19.60 -36.69 3.06
N ASP A 607 19.66 -37.24 4.27
CA ASP A 607 20.29 -38.52 4.54
C ASP A 607 19.44 -39.67 3.99
N ASN A 608 20.08 -40.76 3.57
CA ASN A 608 19.41 -41.94 2.99
C ASN A 608 18.19 -42.43 3.81
N PRO A 609 18.23 -42.59 5.15
CA PRO A 609 17.06 -43.09 5.87
C PRO A 609 15.89 -42.09 5.91
N THR A 610 16.15 -40.79 5.81
CA THR A 610 15.08 -39.79 5.67
C THR A 610 14.47 -39.85 4.28
N LEU A 611 15.29 -40.06 3.25
CA LEU A 611 14.82 -40.24 1.89
C LEU A 611 13.90 -41.46 1.78
N ASP A 612 14.28 -42.61 2.35
CA ASP A 612 13.45 -43.83 2.34
C ASP A 612 12.14 -43.63 3.10
N ALA A 613 12.18 -43.02 4.28
CA ALA A 613 10.98 -42.68 5.03
C ALA A 613 10.06 -41.69 4.28
N LEU A 614 10.64 -40.74 3.54
CA LEU A 614 9.90 -39.78 2.73
C LEU A 614 9.21 -40.45 1.54
N ARG A 615 9.88 -41.39 0.86
CA ARG A 615 9.30 -42.21 -0.22
C ARG A 615 8.05 -42.93 0.27
N GLN A 616 8.16 -43.64 1.39
CA GLN A 616 7.06 -44.40 1.99
C GLN A 616 5.88 -43.50 2.41
N ARG A 617 6.15 -42.32 2.97
CA ARG A 617 5.07 -41.38 3.38
C ARG A 617 4.36 -40.69 2.22
N LEU A 618 4.94 -40.68 1.03
CA LEU A 618 4.35 -40.04 -0.16
C LEU A 618 3.49 -40.99 -0.98
N ILE A 619 3.65 -42.32 -0.83
CA ILE A 619 2.82 -43.35 -1.48
C ILE A 619 1.32 -43.05 -1.35
N PRO A 620 0.76 -42.76 -0.15
CA PRO A 620 -0.65 -42.48 0.01
C PRO A 620 -1.16 -41.37 -0.92
N PHE A 621 -0.34 -40.34 -1.18
CA PHE A 621 -0.74 -39.18 -2.00
C PHE A 621 -1.25 -39.59 -3.40
N PHE A 622 -0.77 -40.72 -3.92
CA PHE A 622 -1.20 -41.32 -5.17
C PHE A 622 -2.24 -42.41 -4.93
N ILE A 623 -1.94 -43.38 -4.07
CA ILE A 623 -2.75 -44.57 -3.84
C ILE A 623 -2.59 -45.03 -2.39
N PHE A 624 -3.68 -45.46 -1.75
CA PHE A 624 -3.64 -46.10 -0.44
C PHE A 624 -4.65 -47.25 -0.36
N ASP A 625 -4.32 -48.28 0.41
CA ASP A 625 -5.22 -49.41 0.62
C ASP A 625 -6.12 -49.18 1.84
N HIS A 626 -7.43 -49.27 1.62
CA HIS A 626 -8.43 -49.19 2.67
C HIS A 626 -8.94 -50.58 3.02
N ALA A 627 -8.88 -50.95 4.30
CA ALA A 627 -9.19 -52.30 4.81
C ALA A 627 -10.52 -52.91 4.31
N LYS A 628 -11.53 -52.08 4.01
CA LYS A 628 -12.84 -52.54 3.48
C LYS A 628 -13.11 -52.24 2.01
N ARG A 629 -12.37 -51.30 1.40
CA ARG A 629 -12.68 -50.76 0.06
C ARG A 629 -11.61 -51.11 -0.98
N GLY A 630 -10.59 -51.86 -0.57
CA GLY A 630 -9.43 -52.15 -1.40
C GLY A 630 -8.62 -50.88 -1.67
N THR A 631 -7.94 -50.87 -2.81
CA THR A 631 -7.10 -49.75 -3.24
C THR A 631 -7.95 -48.52 -3.60
N ILE A 632 -7.68 -47.39 -2.97
CA ILE A 632 -8.32 -46.09 -3.23
C ILE A 632 -7.28 -45.12 -3.79
N THR A 633 -7.70 -44.24 -4.70
CA THR A 633 -6.87 -43.15 -5.22
C THR A 633 -6.71 -42.02 -4.22
N GLY A 634 -5.49 -41.53 -4.08
CA GLY A 634 -5.13 -40.38 -3.26
C GLY A 634 -5.50 -39.03 -3.90
N PRO A 635 -5.17 -37.92 -3.21
CA PRO A 635 -5.48 -36.55 -3.65
C PRO A 635 -4.96 -36.19 -5.04
N TRP A 636 -3.86 -36.81 -5.49
CA TRP A 636 -3.23 -36.54 -6.79
C TRP A 636 -4.23 -36.60 -7.97
N THR A 637 -5.13 -37.59 -7.96
CA THR A 637 -6.12 -37.78 -9.05
C THR A 637 -7.10 -36.62 -9.22
N LYS A 638 -7.29 -35.80 -8.19
CA LYS A 638 -8.21 -34.65 -8.18
C LYS A 638 -7.52 -33.33 -8.52
N LEU A 639 -6.20 -33.32 -8.66
CA LEU A 639 -5.44 -32.11 -8.95
C LEU A 639 -5.53 -31.73 -10.44
N PRO A 640 -5.40 -30.43 -10.77
CA PRO A 640 -5.23 -30.01 -12.15
C PRO A 640 -3.95 -30.57 -12.79
N ASP A 641 -3.96 -30.71 -14.12
CA ASP A 641 -2.88 -31.32 -14.92
C ASP A 641 -1.47 -30.76 -14.59
N HIS A 642 -1.33 -29.44 -14.42
CA HIS A 642 -0.03 -28.83 -14.09
C HIS A 642 0.52 -29.26 -12.72
N LEU A 643 -0.34 -29.48 -11.71
CA LEU A 643 0.07 -29.96 -10.39
C LEU A 643 0.29 -31.47 -10.38
N GLN A 644 -0.46 -32.22 -11.19
CA GLN A 644 -0.22 -33.65 -11.38
C GLN A 644 1.17 -33.89 -11.98
N ARG A 645 1.55 -33.13 -13.00
CA ARG A 645 2.91 -33.16 -13.58
C ARG A 645 3.98 -32.77 -12.57
N LEU A 646 3.76 -31.70 -11.80
CA LEU A 646 4.69 -31.29 -10.75
C LEU A 646 4.90 -32.40 -9.69
N ALA A 647 3.83 -33.11 -9.30
CA ALA A 647 3.93 -34.24 -8.39
C ALA A 647 4.77 -35.38 -9.01
N LEU A 648 4.61 -35.66 -10.31
CA LEU A 648 5.44 -36.65 -11.01
C LEU A 648 6.92 -36.22 -11.09
N ASP A 649 7.20 -34.92 -11.28
CA ASP A 649 8.56 -34.37 -11.21
C ASP A 649 9.18 -34.61 -9.82
N VAL A 650 8.40 -34.43 -8.75
CA VAL A 650 8.83 -34.75 -7.37
C VAL A 650 9.16 -36.24 -7.26
N MET A 651 8.29 -37.12 -7.76
CA MET A 651 8.51 -38.58 -7.69
C MET A 651 9.79 -39.00 -8.42
N SER A 652 9.99 -38.52 -9.64
CA SER A 652 11.21 -38.78 -10.40
C SER A 652 12.45 -38.31 -9.62
N SER A 653 12.37 -37.13 -9.00
CA SER A 653 13.48 -36.60 -8.19
C SER A 653 13.77 -37.39 -6.90
N LEU A 654 12.84 -38.17 -6.38
CA LEU A 654 13.03 -39.03 -5.21
C LEU A 654 13.69 -40.37 -5.53
N CYS A 655 13.76 -40.76 -6.80
CA CYS A 655 14.22 -42.10 -7.20
C CYS A 655 15.74 -42.22 -7.36
N HIS A 656 16.51 -41.16 -7.06
CA HIS A 656 17.98 -41.20 -7.10
C HIS A 656 18.54 -42.08 -5.96
N GLY A 657 19.53 -42.92 -6.25
CA GLY A 657 20.27 -43.72 -5.25
C GLY A 657 20.00 -45.22 -5.22
N GLY A 658 18.97 -45.73 -5.91
CA GLY A 658 18.64 -47.17 -6.03
C GLY A 658 18.14 -47.84 -4.74
N GLY A 659 17.32 -48.89 -4.85
CA GLY A 659 16.81 -49.68 -3.70
C GLY A 659 15.41 -50.30 -3.92
N GLU A 660 15.00 -51.26 -3.07
CA GLU A 660 13.67 -51.90 -3.12
C GLU A 660 12.53 -50.88 -2.96
N ASP A 661 12.70 -49.88 -2.11
CA ASP A 661 11.72 -48.80 -1.89
C ASP A 661 11.45 -47.96 -3.15
N VAL A 662 12.41 -47.87 -4.08
CA VAL A 662 12.22 -47.20 -5.38
C VAL A 662 11.32 -48.03 -6.30
N GLY A 663 11.42 -49.36 -6.22
CA GLY A 663 10.56 -50.28 -6.97
C GLY A 663 9.10 -50.20 -6.54
N GLU A 664 8.85 -50.14 -5.23
CA GLU A 664 7.50 -49.96 -4.69
C GLU A 664 6.91 -48.60 -5.10
N LEU A 665 7.69 -47.52 -4.96
CA LEU A 665 7.27 -46.17 -5.30
C LEU A 665 6.92 -46.02 -6.79
N THR A 666 7.77 -46.54 -7.68
CA THR A 666 7.55 -46.51 -9.13
C THR A 666 6.34 -47.35 -9.54
N SER A 667 6.15 -48.52 -8.94
CA SER A 667 4.96 -49.37 -9.15
C SER A 667 3.66 -48.66 -8.74
N VAL A 668 3.65 -47.93 -7.63
CA VAL A 668 2.49 -47.15 -7.19
C VAL A 668 2.15 -46.04 -8.18
N VAL A 669 3.16 -45.31 -8.67
CA VAL A 669 2.95 -44.24 -9.65
C VAL A 669 2.50 -44.82 -11.00
N ASP A 670 3.09 -45.93 -11.45
CA ASP A 670 2.66 -46.63 -12.67
C ASP A 670 1.16 -46.98 -12.61
N ARG A 671 0.69 -47.52 -11.47
CA ARG A 671 -0.73 -47.82 -11.24
C ARG A 671 -1.61 -46.57 -11.23
N ALA A 672 -1.13 -45.47 -10.63
CA ALA A 672 -1.90 -44.23 -10.54
C ALA A 672 -2.08 -43.56 -11.91
N VAL A 673 -1.04 -43.63 -12.74
CA VAL A 673 -1.00 -42.92 -14.02
C VAL A 673 -1.58 -43.77 -15.17
N ALA A 674 -1.65 -45.10 -15.04
CA ALA A 674 -2.10 -46.03 -16.09
C ALA A 674 -3.44 -45.69 -16.78
N GLN A 675 -4.35 -44.99 -16.10
CA GLN A 675 -5.66 -44.59 -16.63
C GLN A 675 -5.76 -43.09 -16.97
N THR A 676 -4.62 -42.41 -17.11
CA THR A 676 -4.55 -40.96 -17.33
C THR A 676 -3.74 -40.61 -18.57
N THR A 677 -3.95 -39.41 -19.12
CA THR A 677 -3.15 -38.87 -20.24
C THR A 677 -1.69 -38.57 -19.85
N LEU A 678 -1.32 -38.76 -18.58
CA LEU A 678 0.02 -38.49 -18.06
C LEU A 678 0.94 -39.72 -18.11
N ALA A 679 0.46 -40.86 -18.60
CA ALA A 679 1.26 -42.10 -18.68
C ALA A 679 2.51 -41.92 -19.54
N GLU A 680 2.36 -41.27 -20.70
CA GLU A 680 3.49 -40.93 -21.56
C GLU A 680 4.47 -40.00 -20.84
N TYR A 681 3.98 -38.97 -20.15
CA TYR A 681 4.82 -38.03 -19.41
C TYR A 681 5.65 -38.74 -18.32
N TRP A 682 5.02 -39.64 -17.56
CA TRP A 682 5.71 -40.44 -16.53
C TRP A 682 6.75 -41.39 -17.12
N MET A 683 6.46 -42.04 -18.26
CA MET A 683 7.43 -42.93 -18.92
C MET A 683 8.73 -42.24 -19.33
N HIS A 684 8.69 -40.93 -19.64
CA HIS A 684 9.90 -40.15 -19.95
C HIS A 684 10.70 -39.75 -18.70
N LEU A 685 10.03 -39.67 -17.54
CA LEU A 685 10.63 -39.21 -16.27
C LEU A 685 11.09 -40.35 -15.36
N ARG A 686 10.51 -41.54 -15.53
CA ARG A 686 10.81 -42.72 -14.71
C ARG A 686 12.29 -43.11 -14.89
N PRO A 687 13.04 -43.33 -13.79
CA PRO A 687 14.37 -43.93 -13.89
C PRO A 687 14.25 -45.35 -14.44
N LEU A 688 15.07 -45.67 -15.44
CA LEU A 688 15.19 -47.02 -15.95
C LEU A 688 15.70 -47.91 -14.80
N ASN A 689 14.97 -48.99 -14.50
CA ASN A 689 15.47 -50.04 -13.62
C ASN A 689 16.76 -50.59 -14.27
N ILE A 690 17.91 -50.25 -13.69
CA ILE A 690 19.20 -50.91 -13.98
C ILE A 690 19.47 -51.85 -12.82
#